data_AF-A0AAT9G3C9-F1
#
_entry.id   AF-A0AAT9G3C9-F1
#
_cell.length_a   1.000
_cell.length_b   1.000
_cell.length_c   1.000
_cell.angle_alpha   90.00
_cell.angle_beta   90.00
_cell.angle_gamma   90.00
#
_symmetry.space_group_name_H-M   'P 1'
#
loop_
_entity.id
_entity.type
_entity.pdbx_description
1 polymer ?
#
loop_
_entity_poly.entity_id
_entity_poly.type
_entity_poly.pdbx_seq_one_letter_code
_entity_poly.pdbx_strand_id
1 'polypeptide(L)'
;MQNVTFSSEATKKVLGAADDAALDNLYLNREFEEVRANIGEHLRKVLAMDKSINTTGDGVVEYVSEKIKHNKEAFMLGLTYMNRWYNINYDSLNTKDLSVYKFDFNGNNEASTLDTIIALGNSGLENLRGPNTTGLYASTLAPLKGEDSVFDFVEAYRKLFLPNKTNNQWLKDNTKAYIVEAKSDIAEVREKQESPTADKKYSIGVYDRISASSWGYKSMLLPLLTMKEESLYAISTLSTLAFGSYERYRDRGADGAILSGDALKQYVRGKVDQSAKWQRDHYDIWYKVLAPEFKERLYRAVPVTDAFEVKDTNGRGYWATLSDKNIDSIYSFFGPAGKYHTPRKNAGAYATGVEAYFVSDRLLDQYGTSVYSHEMVHNSDGKVYFEGNERREGLGAELYALGLLQSADSVDKDAIVLNTIFKGDKDSRTRLHTYDPTARFTSEEEIQHYLHGMYDVLYTLDAMEAKAVLTQSDTVKKQWFRKIENYYVRDDRYNKDTHAGNKVRPLTDEEVARLKTLDSLIENDIINRRAYQNEAQYGRNGYYTISMFSPIYAGLSNPNGAPGDVMFRKTAYELYAEKGYHKGFLPYVSNQYAADALAEGSKTYSNWYKKDVALVTDDLVLKKVFDNHYPNWVEFKKDMFNQRISKQANLKPITIQYELDKPNSTKEVTISSAQEMQALIDAAVAHDVKNLKRATENVPSSWVHLLKQKIYNAYLRSTDDFRESIYK
;
A
#
# COMPACT_ATOMS: atom_id res chain seq x y z
N MET A 1 -33.50 -13.60 37.04
CA MET A 1 -32.53 -12.89 36.17
C MET A 1 -31.11 -13.40 36.34
N GLN A 2 -30.57 -13.47 37.57
CA GLN A 2 -29.16 -13.83 37.83
C GLN A 2 -28.76 -15.25 37.37
N ASN A 3 -29.74 -16.16 37.24
CA ASN A 3 -29.52 -17.54 36.74
C ASN A 3 -29.60 -17.66 35.20
N VAL A 4 -29.86 -16.58 34.46
CA VAL A 4 -29.88 -16.62 32.99
C VAL A 4 -28.43 -16.63 32.49
N THR A 5 -28.09 -17.58 31.62
CA THR A 5 -26.76 -17.68 31.01
C THR A 5 -26.83 -17.40 29.51
N PHE A 6 -25.75 -16.84 28.95
CA PHE A 6 -25.70 -16.46 27.53
C PHE A 6 -25.89 -17.66 26.59
N SER A 7 -25.30 -18.81 26.92
CA SER A 7 -25.36 -20.05 26.12
C SER A 7 -26.49 -21.02 26.51
N SER A 8 -27.45 -20.59 27.35
CA SER A 8 -28.57 -21.49 27.70
C SER A 8 -29.46 -21.80 26.49
N GLU A 9 -30.09 -22.98 26.49
CA GLU A 9 -31.09 -23.35 25.47
C GLU A 9 -32.24 -22.34 25.37
N ALA A 10 -32.64 -21.74 26.50
CA ALA A 10 -33.67 -20.71 26.51
C ALA A 10 -33.21 -19.44 25.79
N THR A 11 -31.97 -18.98 26.03
CA THR A 11 -31.38 -17.83 25.33
C THR A 11 -31.23 -18.10 23.83
N LYS A 12 -30.76 -19.30 23.46
CA LYS A 12 -30.67 -19.72 22.05
C LYS A 12 -32.03 -19.73 21.37
N LYS A 13 -33.06 -20.23 22.06
CA LYS A 13 -34.45 -20.23 21.56
C LYS A 13 -34.97 -18.82 21.29
N VAL A 14 -34.69 -17.85 22.16
CA VAL A 14 -35.07 -16.44 21.94
C VAL A 14 -34.38 -15.86 20.71
N LEU A 15 -33.10 -16.18 20.51
CA LEU A 15 -32.33 -15.71 19.36
C LEU A 15 -32.66 -16.44 18.05
N GLY A 16 -33.27 -17.62 18.12
CA GLY A 16 -33.35 -18.55 16.98
C GLY A 16 -31.98 -19.15 16.62
N ALA A 17 -31.06 -19.24 17.57
CA ALA A 17 -29.72 -19.80 17.37
C ALA A 17 -29.74 -21.33 17.43
N ALA A 18 -29.05 -21.99 16.50
CA ALA A 18 -28.99 -23.45 16.42
C ALA A 18 -28.01 -24.07 17.44
N ASP A 19 -26.93 -23.38 17.76
CA ASP A 19 -25.87 -23.83 18.65
C ASP A 19 -25.13 -22.64 19.29
N ASP A 20 -24.14 -22.95 20.12
CA ASP A 20 -23.32 -21.93 20.80
C ASP A 20 -22.41 -21.17 19.82
N ALA A 21 -22.00 -21.77 18.71
CA ALA A 21 -21.16 -21.13 17.70
C ALA A 21 -21.92 -20.01 16.97
N ALA A 22 -23.23 -20.15 16.77
CA ALA A 22 -24.08 -19.09 16.24
C ALA A 22 -24.05 -17.82 17.11
N LEU A 23 -23.90 -17.96 18.43
CA LEU A 23 -23.79 -16.83 19.37
C LEU A 23 -22.47 -16.07 19.23
N ASP A 24 -21.47 -16.64 18.54
CA ASP A 24 -20.16 -16.02 18.45
C ASP A 24 -20.16 -14.69 17.71
N ASN A 25 -21.03 -14.59 16.71
CA ASN A 25 -21.19 -13.40 15.87
C ASN A 25 -21.86 -12.21 16.59
N LEU A 26 -22.35 -12.42 17.82
CA LEU A 26 -22.97 -11.35 18.63
C LEU A 26 -21.92 -10.46 19.32
N TYR A 27 -20.78 -11.01 19.73
CA TYR A 27 -19.76 -10.31 20.53
C TYR A 27 -20.32 -9.64 21.81
N LEU A 28 -21.35 -10.26 22.39
CA LEU A 28 -22.03 -9.78 23.61
C LEU A 28 -21.61 -10.55 24.87
N ASN A 29 -20.89 -11.66 24.76
CA ASN A 29 -20.68 -12.58 25.89
C ASN A 29 -19.96 -11.95 27.08
N ARG A 30 -18.91 -11.13 26.89
CA ARG A 30 -18.24 -10.47 28.03
C ARG A 30 -19.16 -9.44 28.69
N GLU A 31 -19.88 -8.66 27.88
CA GLU A 31 -20.82 -7.64 28.40
C GLU A 31 -22.04 -8.28 29.07
N PHE A 32 -22.51 -9.43 28.58
CA PHE A 32 -23.62 -10.16 29.17
C PHE A 32 -23.32 -10.55 30.62
N GLU A 33 -22.10 -11.01 30.86
CA GLU A 33 -21.62 -11.38 32.19
C GLU A 33 -21.52 -10.16 33.12
N GLU A 34 -21.04 -9.02 32.63
CA GLU A 34 -21.01 -7.75 33.37
C GLU A 34 -22.42 -7.27 33.74
N VAL A 35 -23.36 -7.32 32.79
CA VAL A 35 -24.77 -6.96 33.00
C VAL A 35 -25.45 -7.93 33.97
N ARG A 36 -25.17 -9.24 33.87
CA ARG A 36 -25.71 -10.26 34.76
C ARG A 36 -25.25 -10.06 36.20
N ALA A 37 -23.96 -9.76 36.39
CA ALA A 37 -23.40 -9.50 37.71
C ALA A 37 -24.05 -8.29 38.40
N ASN A 38 -24.48 -7.29 37.61
CA ASN A 38 -25.05 -6.02 38.11
C ASN A 38 -26.56 -5.86 37.82
N ILE A 39 -27.26 -6.96 37.55
CA ILE A 39 -28.64 -6.90 37.02
C ILE A 39 -29.63 -6.19 37.95
N GLY A 40 -29.42 -6.24 39.26
CA GLY A 40 -30.25 -5.53 40.23
C GLY A 40 -30.18 -4.00 40.11
N GLU A 41 -29.03 -3.44 39.72
CA GLU A 41 -28.91 -2.02 39.43
C GLU A 41 -29.57 -1.67 38.10
N HIS A 42 -29.26 -2.43 37.04
CA HIS A 42 -29.83 -2.18 35.73
C HIS A 42 -31.36 -2.29 35.73
N LEU A 43 -31.92 -3.29 36.43
CA LEU A 43 -33.37 -3.45 36.54
C LEU A 43 -34.01 -2.27 37.26
N ARG A 44 -33.40 -1.76 38.34
CA ARG A 44 -33.88 -0.55 39.03
C ARG A 44 -33.89 0.65 38.10
N LYS A 45 -32.83 0.86 37.30
CA LYS A 45 -32.78 1.96 36.32
C LYS A 45 -33.84 1.81 35.23
N VAL A 46 -34.02 0.61 34.67
CA VAL A 46 -35.06 0.36 33.66
C VAL A 46 -36.45 0.66 34.23
N LEU A 47 -36.78 0.15 35.42
CA LEU A 47 -38.09 0.36 36.04
C LEU A 47 -38.32 1.82 36.42
N ALA A 48 -37.29 2.52 36.90
CA ALA A 48 -37.39 3.93 37.28
C ALA A 48 -37.56 4.87 36.07
N MET A 49 -37.05 4.46 34.90
CA MET A 49 -37.08 5.25 33.67
C MET A 49 -38.06 4.70 32.62
N ASP A 50 -38.86 3.70 32.97
CA ASP A 50 -39.98 3.25 32.14
C ASP A 50 -41.15 4.25 32.24
N LYS A 51 -42.18 4.11 31.40
CA LYS A 51 -43.38 4.96 31.48
C LYS A 51 -43.86 5.06 32.93
N SER A 52 -44.12 6.28 33.40
CA SER A 52 -44.49 6.52 34.80
C SER A 52 -45.71 5.69 35.22
N ILE A 53 -45.51 4.68 36.06
CA ILE A 53 -46.60 3.93 36.69
C ILE A 53 -46.95 4.63 38.00
N ASN A 54 -47.90 5.57 37.95
CA ASN A 54 -48.35 6.33 39.14
C ASN A 54 -49.37 5.56 40.01
N THR A 55 -49.62 4.28 39.71
CA THR A 55 -50.57 3.43 40.44
C THR A 55 -49.81 2.54 41.42
N THR A 56 -50.14 2.65 42.72
CA THR A 56 -49.58 1.79 43.77
C THR A 56 -50.53 0.63 44.08
N GLY A 57 -50.01 -0.60 44.17
CA GLY A 57 -50.78 -1.80 44.51
C GLY A 57 -50.12 -3.11 44.06
N ASP A 58 -50.36 -4.19 44.81
CA ASP A 58 -49.70 -5.49 44.61
C ASP A 58 -49.90 -6.07 43.20
N GLY A 59 -51.09 -5.89 42.60
CA GLY A 59 -51.38 -6.38 41.25
C GLY A 59 -50.56 -5.73 40.14
N VAL A 60 -50.16 -4.46 40.30
CA VAL A 60 -49.29 -3.76 39.34
C VAL A 60 -47.85 -4.27 39.45
N VAL A 61 -47.37 -4.46 40.69
CA VAL A 61 -46.05 -5.05 40.97
C VAL A 61 -45.98 -6.47 40.40
N GLU A 62 -47.02 -7.27 40.60
CA GLU A 62 -47.11 -8.63 40.07
C GLU A 62 -47.12 -8.64 38.54
N TYR A 63 -47.92 -7.79 37.89
CA TYR A 63 -47.96 -7.69 36.42
C TYR A 63 -46.59 -7.38 35.81
N VAL A 64 -45.90 -6.33 36.30
CA VAL A 64 -44.57 -5.94 35.79
C VAL A 64 -43.54 -7.03 36.08
N SER A 65 -43.60 -7.63 37.27
CA SER A 65 -42.70 -8.72 37.65
C SER A 65 -42.87 -9.94 36.74
N GLU A 66 -44.11 -10.36 36.47
CA GLU A 66 -44.39 -11.48 35.58
C GLU A 66 -43.99 -11.19 34.13
N LYS A 67 -44.22 -9.95 33.65
CA LYS A 67 -43.75 -9.53 32.32
C LYS A 67 -42.23 -9.69 32.18
N ILE A 68 -41.45 -9.25 33.17
CA ILE A 68 -39.98 -9.40 33.17
C ILE A 68 -39.58 -10.87 33.27
N LYS A 69 -40.20 -11.63 34.18
CA LYS A 69 -39.89 -13.07 34.36
C LYS A 69 -40.17 -13.88 33.11
N HIS A 70 -41.27 -13.59 32.41
CA HIS A 70 -41.67 -14.25 31.17
C HIS A 70 -40.70 -13.94 30.02
N ASN A 71 -40.13 -12.74 30.00
CA ASN A 71 -39.22 -12.27 28.95
C ASN A 71 -37.75 -12.19 29.41
N LYS A 72 -37.36 -12.92 30.45
CA LYS A 72 -36.07 -12.72 31.14
C LYS A 72 -34.85 -12.88 30.22
N GLU A 73 -34.86 -13.85 29.31
CA GLU A 73 -33.77 -14.06 28.34
C GLU A 73 -33.70 -12.90 27.34
N ALA A 74 -34.83 -12.51 26.75
CA ALA A 74 -34.91 -11.38 25.82
C ALA A 74 -34.50 -10.07 26.50
N PHE A 75 -35.01 -9.81 27.69
CA PHE A 75 -34.62 -8.65 28.48
C PHE A 75 -33.11 -8.59 28.71
N MET A 76 -32.50 -9.70 29.13
CA MET A 76 -31.05 -9.78 29.33
C MET A 76 -30.27 -9.51 28.03
N LEU A 77 -30.71 -10.06 26.90
CA LEU A 77 -30.07 -9.86 25.59
C LEU A 77 -30.17 -8.41 25.13
N GLY A 78 -31.36 -7.81 25.14
CA GLY A 78 -31.56 -6.42 24.73
C GLY A 78 -30.82 -5.45 25.63
N LEU A 79 -30.84 -5.68 26.95
CA LEU A 79 -30.10 -4.87 27.90
C LEU A 79 -28.58 -4.98 27.65
N THR A 80 -28.08 -6.19 27.41
CA THR A 80 -26.66 -6.42 27.07
C THR A 80 -26.26 -5.70 25.80
N TYR A 81 -27.06 -5.80 24.74
CA TYR A 81 -26.81 -5.11 23.47
C TYR A 81 -26.72 -3.60 23.66
N MET A 82 -27.67 -3.01 24.39
CA MET A 82 -27.66 -1.57 24.68
C MET A 82 -26.45 -1.17 25.52
N ASN A 83 -26.08 -1.95 26.54
CA ASN A 83 -24.90 -1.69 27.37
C ASN A 83 -23.60 -1.78 26.56
N ARG A 84 -23.49 -2.74 25.64
CA ARG A 84 -22.27 -2.94 24.83
C ARG A 84 -22.02 -1.80 23.85
N TRP A 85 -23.07 -1.34 23.17
CA TRP A 85 -22.94 -0.47 22.00
C TRP A 85 -23.30 0.99 22.24
N TYR A 86 -24.06 1.31 23.30
CA TYR A 86 -24.52 2.67 23.60
C TYR A 86 -23.97 3.22 24.92
N ASN A 87 -22.96 2.55 25.49
CA ASN A 87 -22.12 3.08 26.55
C ASN A 87 -21.00 3.95 25.94
N ILE A 88 -21.35 5.19 25.60
CA ILE A 88 -20.49 6.11 24.85
C ILE A 88 -20.14 7.31 25.73
N ASN A 89 -18.89 7.75 25.70
CA ASN A 89 -18.49 9.00 26.34
C ASN A 89 -18.49 10.17 25.36
N TYR A 90 -18.86 11.31 25.91
CA TYR A 90 -18.74 12.64 25.35
C TYR A 90 -17.85 13.41 26.32
N ASP A 91 -16.53 13.22 26.15
CA ASP A 91 -15.49 13.62 27.11
C ASP A 91 -15.72 13.03 28.51
N SER A 92 -15.96 13.87 29.50
CA SER A 92 -16.21 13.47 30.89
C SER A 92 -17.64 13.00 31.14
N LEU A 93 -18.57 13.25 30.20
CA LEU A 93 -19.96 12.81 30.30
C LEU A 93 -20.12 11.44 29.64
N ASN A 94 -20.55 10.45 30.39
CA ASN A 94 -20.97 9.17 29.83
C ASN A 94 -22.50 9.18 29.59
N THR A 95 -22.93 8.92 28.35
CA THR A 95 -24.35 8.96 27.98
C THR A 95 -25.07 7.63 28.14
N LYS A 96 -24.44 6.60 28.73
CA LYS A 96 -25.05 5.27 28.92
C LYS A 96 -26.43 5.37 29.54
N ASP A 97 -26.59 6.14 30.61
CA ASP A 97 -27.88 6.21 31.29
C ASP A 97 -28.96 6.88 30.43
N LEU A 98 -28.59 7.84 29.57
CA LEU A 98 -29.50 8.47 28.60
C LEU A 98 -29.84 7.52 27.45
N SER A 99 -28.81 6.93 26.84
CA SER A 99 -28.97 6.09 25.65
C SER A 99 -29.65 4.76 25.96
N VAL A 100 -29.35 4.15 27.10
CA VAL A 100 -29.85 2.82 27.48
C VAL A 100 -31.18 2.88 28.25
N TYR A 101 -31.38 3.87 29.13
CA TYR A 101 -32.54 3.88 30.03
C TYR A 101 -33.56 4.99 29.77
N LYS A 102 -33.20 6.09 29.09
CA LYS A 102 -34.10 7.25 28.90
C LYS A 102 -34.53 7.41 27.43
N PHE A 103 -35.44 6.56 26.96
CA PHE A 103 -35.87 6.56 25.55
C PHE A 103 -36.66 7.81 25.12
N ASP A 104 -37.33 8.46 26.05
CA ASP A 104 -38.08 9.70 25.86
C ASP A 104 -37.20 10.97 25.94
N PHE A 105 -35.88 10.87 26.16
CA PHE A 105 -34.98 12.03 26.22
C PHE A 105 -35.06 12.91 24.97
N ASN A 106 -35.28 12.31 23.80
CA ASN A 106 -35.42 12.99 22.51
C ASN A 106 -36.88 13.41 22.22
N GLY A 107 -37.78 13.37 23.20
CA GLY A 107 -39.16 13.85 23.09
C GLY A 107 -40.21 12.78 22.77
N ASN A 108 -39.83 11.50 22.62
CA ASN A 108 -40.77 10.40 22.44
C ASN A 108 -41.30 9.87 23.79
N ASN A 109 -42.23 10.62 24.38
CA ASN A 109 -42.86 10.24 25.67
C ASN A 109 -43.71 8.95 25.59
N GLU A 110 -43.97 8.44 24.38
CA GLU A 110 -44.70 7.20 24.17
C GLU A 110 -43.80 5.95 24.18
N ALA A 111 -42.48 6.09 24.22
CA ALA A 111 -41.57 4.96 24.30
C ALA A 111 -41.56 4.34 25.71
N SER A 112 -41.72 3.01 25.81
CA SER A 112 -41.43 2.26 27.04
C SER A 112 -40.01 1.71 26.98
N THR A 113 -39.21 2.01 28.01
CA THR A 113 -37.85 1.50 28.18
C THR A 113 -37.86 -0.02 28.34
N LEU A 114 -38.77 -0.55 29.16
CA LEU A 114 -38.90 -1.98 29.39
C LEU A 114 -39.27 -2.72 28.10
N ASP A 115 -40.30 -2.26 27.38
CA ASP A 115 -40.76 -2.91 26.16
C ASP A 115 -39.74 -2.84 25.04
N THR A 116 -39.01 -1.72 24.93
CA THR A 116 -37.95 -1.59 23.93
C THR A 116 -36.82 -2.58 24.18
N ILE A 117 -36.38 -2.72 25.43
CA ILE A 117 -35.32 -3.67 25.79
C ILE A 117 -35.75 -5.11 25.50
N ILE A 118 -37.00 -5.47 25.83
CA ILE A 118 -37.54 -6.81 25.51
C ILE A 118 -37.63 -7.02 24.00
N ALA A 119 -38.18 -6.06 23.26
CA ALA A 119 -38.34 -6.15 21.80
C ALA A 119 -36.99 -6.29 21.09
N LEU A 120 -35.98 -5.52 21.52
CA LEU A 120 -34.63 -5.62 21.02
C LEU A 120 -34.02 -7.00 21.26
N GLY A 121 -34.19 -7.57 22.45
CA GLY A 121 -33.71 -8.93 22.75
C GLY A 121 -34.43 -10.03 21.96
N ASN A 122 -35.70 -9.82 21.64
CA ASN A 122 -36.52 -10.70 20.81
C ASN A 122 -36.32 -10.48 19.29
N SER A 123 -35.43 -9.57 18.88
CA SER A 123 -35.20 -9.26 17.46
C SER A 123 -34.50 -10.38 16.69
N GLY A 124 -33.95 -11.38 17.38
CA GLY A 124 -33.31 -12.54 16.78
C GLY A 124 -31.83 -12.34 16.44
N LEU A 125 -31.15 -13.45 16.13
CA LEU A 125 -29.70 -13.51 15.94
C LEU A 125 -29.19 -12.56 14.87
N GLU A 126 -29.81 -12.55 13.69
CA GLU A 126 -29.37 -11.73 12.55
C GLU A 126 -29.46 -10.23 12.82
N ASN A 127 -30.42 -9.82 13.66
CA ASN A 127 -30.57 -8.43 14.04
C ASN A 127 -29.50 -8.01 15.04
N LEU A 128 -29.22 -8.83 16.06
CA LEU A 128 -28.29 -8.53 17.15
C LEU A 128 -26.80 -8.74 16.81
N ARG A 129 -26.47 -9.33 15.65
CA ARG A 129 -25.06 -9.55 15.25
C ARG A 129 -24.29 -8.23 15.14
N GLY A 130 -23.03 -8.25 15.56
CA GLY A 130 -22.18 -7.05 15.57
C GLY A 130 -22.15 -6.28 14.24
N PRO A 131 -21.96 -6.95 13.08
CA PRO A 131 -21.92 -6.28 11.78
C PRO A 131 -23.22 -5.56 11.38
N ASN A 132 -24.35 -5.85 12.05
CA ASN A 132 -25.64 -5.24 11.77
C ASN A 132 -25.98 -4.08 12.73
N THR A 133 -25.04 -3.60 13.54
CA THR A 133 -25.29 -2.54 14.54
C THR A 133 -25.97 -1.30 13.97
N THR A 134 -25.56 -0.84 12.78
CA THR A 134 -26.16 0.31 12.08
C THR A 134 -27.56 0.01 11.55
N GLY A 135 -27.76 -1.20 11.00
CA GLY A 135 -29.04 -1.63 10.45
C GLY A 135 -30.09 -1.83 11.53
N LEU A 136 -29.70 -2.41 12.67
CA LEU A 136 -30.56 -2.59 13.83
C LEU A 136 -30.94 -1.25 14.48
N TYR A 137 -30.01 -0.29 14.54
CA TYR A 137 -30.37 1.07 14.96
C TYR A 137 -31.47 1.64 14.05
N ALA A 138 -31.25 1.64 12.74
CA ALA A 138 -32.17 2.24 11.77
C ALA A 138 -33.57 1.59 11.80
N SER A 139 -33.64 0.26 11.95
CA SER A 139 -34.92 -0.45 11.93
C SER A 139 -35.69 -0.39 13.26
N THR A 140 -34.99 -0.31 14.39
CA THR A 140 -35.60 -0.52 15.72
C THR A 140 -35.47 0.69 16.64
N LEU A 141 -34.32 1.36 16.65
CA LEU A 141 -34.05 2.44 17.60
C LEU A 141 -34.35 3.82 17.02
N ALA A 142 -34.20 4.02 15.70
CA ALA A 142 -34.49 5.31 15.06
C ALA A 142 -35.90 5.85 15.35
N PRO A 143 -37.00 5.05 15.25
CA PRO A 143 -38.35 5.52 15.58
C PRO A 143 -38.51 5.92 17.05
N LEU A 144 -37.66 5.39 17.93
CA LEU A 144 -37.72 5.62 19.37
C LEU A 144 -36.84 6.80 19.79
N LYS A 145 -35.68 6.97 19.15
CA LYS A 145 -34.68 7.99 19.47
C LYS A 145 -34.80 9.25 18.61
N GLY A 146 -35.58 9.22 17.53
CA GLY A 146 -35.90 10.40 16.72
C GLY A 146 -34.83 10.81 15.70
N GLU A 147 -33.81 9.97 15.48
CA GLU A 147 -32.70 10.21 14.55
C GLU A 147 -32.60 9.04 13.58
N ASP A 148 -32.53 9.31 12.27
CA ASP A 148 -32.69 8.31 11.20
C ASP A 148 -31.54 7.28 11.14
N SER A 149 -30.33 7.69 11.54
CA SER A 149 -29.16 6.81 11.56
C SER A 149 -28.39 6.89 12.87
N VAL A 150 -27.56 5.87 13.12
CA VAL A 150 -26.70 5.85 14.32
C VAL A 150 -25.66 6.97 14.29
N PHE A 151 -25.24 7.40 13.09
CA PHE A 151 -24.35 8.54 12.92
C PHE A 151 -25.08 9.82 13.36
N ASP A 152 -26.29 10.06 12.86
CA ASP A 152 -27.09 11.23 13.23
C ASP A 152 -27.35 11.27 14.74
N PHE A 153 -27.69 10.12 15.33
CA PHE A 153 -27.88 9.97 16.77
C PHE A 153 -26.67 10.41 17.59
N VAL A 154 -25.49 9.84 17.30
CA VAL A 154 -24.30 10.18 18.09
C VAL A 154 -23.85 11.62 17.85
N GLU A 155 -24.12 12.18 16.66
CA GLU A 155 -23.85 13.58 16.32
C GLU A 155 -24.80 14.57 16.99
N ALA A 156 -26.06 14.21 17.16
CA ALA A 156 -27.05 15.00 17.90
C ALA A 156 -26.59 15.15 19.36
N TYR A 157 -26.15 14.05 19.99
CA TYR A 157 -25.59 14.09 21.34
C TYR A 157 -24.27 14.87 21.39
N ARG A 158 -23.41 14.73 20.37
CA ARG A 158 -22.18 15.54 20.27
C ARG A 158 -22.51 17.03 20.14
N LYS A 159 -23.57 17.40 19.40
CA LYS A 159 -24.05 18.81 19.27
C LYS A 159 -24.56 19.34 20.59
N LEU A 160 -25.28 18.50 21.32
CA LEU A 160 -25.87 18.88 22.59
C LEU A 160 -24.84 19.04 23.71
N PHE A 161 -23.94 18.06 23.87
CA PHE A 161 -23.02 18.01 25.01
C PHE A 161 -21.65 18.63 24.73
N LEU A 162 -21.20 18.62 23.47
CA LEU A 162 -19.90 19.11 23.03
C LEU A 162 -20.02 20.00 21.78
N PRO A 163 -20.80 21.11 21.83
CA PRO A 163 -21.11 21.93 20.66
C PRO A 163 -19.87 22.53 19.98
N ASN A 164 -18.78 22.69 20.71
CA ASN A 164 -17.52 23.28 20.24
C ASN A 164 -16.53 22.25 19.67
N LYS A 165 -16.86 20.96 19.65
CA LYS A 165 -16.02 19.91 19.06
C LYS A 165 -16.59 19.44 17.73
N THR A 166 -15.70 19.15 16.78
CA THR A 166 -16.06 18.42 15.56
C THR A 166 -16.32 16.95 15.90
N ASN A 167 -17.08 16.25 15.04
CA ASN A 167 -17.31 14.80 15.20
C ASN A 167 -15.99 14.02 15.24
N ASN A 168 -15.03 14.38 14.38
CA ASN A 168 -13.74 13.72 14.32
C ASN A 168 -12.89 13.95 15.57
N GLN A 169 -12.84 15.19 16.08
CA GLN A 169 -12.12 15.47 17.32
C GLN A 169 -12.71 14.67 18.49
N TRP A 170 -14.04 14.65 18.61
CA TRP A 170 -14.73 13.85 19.62
C TRP A 170 -14.45 12.35 19.48
N LEU A 171 -14.51 11.79 18.26
CA LEU A 171 -14.19 10.37 18.03
C LEU A 171 -12.78 10.04 18.55
N LYS A 172 -11.78 10.86 18.20
CA LYS A 172 -10.39 10.64 18.60
C LYS A 172 -10.18 10.76 20.11
N ASP A 173 -10.87 11.70 20.76
CA ASP A 173 -10.78 11.88 22.21
C ASP A 173 -11.48 10.74 22.98
N ASN A 174 -12.55 10.18 22.42
CA ASN A 174 -13.34 9.12 23.06
C ASN A 174 -12.80 7.69 22.79
N THR A 175 -12.35 7.41 21.56
CA THR A 175 -11.92 6.05 21.17
C THR A 175 -10.66 5.61 21.91
N LYS A 176 -10.50 4.29 22.10
CA LYS A 176 -9.24 3.70 22.57
C LYS A 176 -8.32 3.28 21.42
N ALA A 177 -8.75 3.40 20.17
CA ALA A 177 -7.90 3.13 19.02
C ALA A 177 -6.81 4.20 18.93
N TYR A 178 -5.58 3.79 18.62
CA TYR A 178 -4.53 4.75 18.34
C TYR A 178 -4.65 5.24 16.89
N ILE A 179 -5.18 6.45 16.72
CA ILE A 179 -5.45 7.05 15.41
C ILE A 179 -4.38 8.06 15.04
N VAL A 180 -3.71 7.84 13.91
CA VAL A 180 -2.80 8.81 13.30
C VAL A 180 -3.37 9.29 11.97
N GLU A 181 -3.68 10.59 11.92
CA GLU A 181 -4.14 11.29 10.72
C GLU A 181 -2.98 12.09 10.14
N ALA A 182 -2.30 11.52 9.16
CA ALA A 182 -1.09 12.10 8.58
C ALA A 182 -1.45 13.13 7.50
N LYS A 183 -1.67 14.37 7.94
CA LYS A 183 -1.87 15.52 7.04
C LYS A 183 -0.64 15.75 6.17
N SER A 184 -0.87 16.14 4.92
CA SER A 184 0.18 16.46 3.95
C SER A 184 1.12 17.56 4.47
N ASP A 185 2.38 17.53 4.05
CA ASP A 185 3.31 18.66 4.26
C ASP A 185 3.22 19.72 3.15
N ILE A 186 2.43 19.46 2.09
CA ILE A 186 2.13 20.45 1.05
C ILE A 186 1.07 21.43 1.57
N ALA A 187 1.41 22.74 1.59
CA ALA A 187 0.58 23.77 2.20
C ALA A 187 -0.88 23.79 1.68
N GLU A 188 -1.09 23.75 0.35
CA GLU A 188 -2.44 23.76 -0.22
C GLU A 188 -3.25 22.50 0.11
N VAL A 189 -2.61 21.34 0.20
CA VAL A 189 -3.27 20.08 0.56
C VAL A 189 -3.62 20.09 2.03
N ARG A 190 -2.69 20.54 2.87
CA ARG A 190 -2.91 20.70 4.31
C ARG A 190 -4.07 21.65 4.57
N GLU A 191 -4.11 22.81 3.92
CA GLU A 191 -5.20 23.78 4.09
C GLU A 191 -6.56 23.15 3.79
N LYS A 192 -6.68 22.40 2.68
CA LYS A 192 -7.90 21.63 2.33
C LYS A 192 -8.27 20.59 3.41
N GLN A 193 -7.28 19.93 4.01
CA GLN A 193 -7.49 18.90 5.04
C GLN A 193 -7.85 19.49 6.41
N GLU A 194 -7.39 20.70 6.73
CA GLU A 194 -7.63 21.38 8.02
C GLU A 194 -8.93 22.18 8.03
N SER A 195 -9.30 22.73 6.87
CA SER A 195 -10.54 23.47 6.65
C SER A 195 -11.44 22.74 5.65
N PRO A 196 -11.89 21.50 5.93
CA PRO A 196 -12.63 20.73 4.96
C PRO A 196 -13.99 21.39 4.67
N THR A 197 -14.35 21.38 3.39
CA THR A 197 -15.66 21.79 2.86
C THR A 197 -16.82 21.14 3.61
N ALA A 198 -18.04 21.68 3.48
CA ALA A 198 -19.21 21.16 4.18
C ALA A 198 -19.47 19.66 3.90
N ASP A 199 -19.17 19.20 2.69
CA ASP A 199 -19.26 17.80 2.25
C ASP A 199 -18.09 16.91 2.71
N LYS A 200 -17.11 17.48 3.43
CA LYS A 200 -15.93 16.81 3.99
C LYS A 200 -15.08 16.05 2.97
N LYS A 201 -15.19 16.38 1.68
CA LYS A 201 -14.45 15.72 0.59
C LYS A 201 -12.95 15.59 0.85
N TYR A 202 -12.32 16.64 1.36
CA TYR A 202 -10.88 16.71 1.60
C TYR A 202 -10.45 16.21 2.99
N SER A 203 -11.40 15.86 3.85
CA SER A 203 -11.08 15.44 5.21
C SER A 203 -10.35 14.11 5.22
N ILE A 204 -9.29 14.05 6.02
CA ILE A 204 -8.65 12.79 6.40
C ILE A 204 -9.11 12.30 7.77
N GLY A 205 -10.08 12.99 8.39
CA GLY A 205 -10.65 12.60 9.68
C GLY A 205 -11.23 11.19 9.60
N VAL A 206 -10.86 10.31 10.53
CA VAL A 206 -11.40 8.93 10.55
C VAL A 206 -12.92 8.95 10.62
N TYR A 207 -13.51 9.80 11.46
CA TYR A 207 -14.97 9.92 11.57
C TYR A 207 -15.60 10.32 10.23
N ASP A 208 -15.07 11.38 9.62
CA ASP A 208 -15.59 11.92 8.37
C ASP A 208 -15.52 10.89 7.23
N ARG A 209 -14.49 10.05 7.23
CA ARG A 209 -14.32 8.99 6.24
C ARG A 209 -15.25 7.82 6.46
N ILE A 210 -15.41 7.34 7.69
CA ILE A 210 -16.30 6.21 7.96
C ILE A 210 -17.78 6.62 7.87
N SER A 211 -18.11 7.91 8.04
CA SER A 211 -19.46 8.45 7.86
C SER A 211 -19.80 8.76 6.40
N ALA A 212 -18.82 9.02 5.53
CA ALA A 212 -19.02 9.27 4.09
C ALA A 212 -19.75 8.13 3.36
N SER A 213 -20.75 8.44 2.53
CA SER A 213 -21.62 7.45 1.87
C SER A 213 -20.88 6.37 1.05
N SER A 214 -19.69 6.69 0.53
CA SER A 214 -18.83 5.76 -0.22
C SER A 214 -18.14 4.70 0.65
N TRP A 215 -18.12 4.86 1.97
CA TRP A 215 -17.47 3.91 2.88
C TRP A 215 -18.38 2.71 3.19
N GLY A 216 -17.93 1.51 2.83
CA GLY A 216 -18.73 0.28 2.97
C GLY A 216 -18.86 -0.28 4.39
N TYR A 217 -17.97 0.10 5.33
CA TYR A 217 -17.89 -0.52 6.66
C TYR A 217 -18.47 0.38 7.75
N LYS A 218 -19.77 0.71 7.64
CA LYS A 218 -20.48 1.60 8.58
C LYS A 218 -20.55 1.06 10.01
N SER A 219 -20.55 -0.26 10.15
CA SER A 219 -20.52 -1.00 11.42
C SER A 219 -19.28 -0.70 12.28
N MET A 220 -18.25 -0.03 11.76
CA MET A 220 -17.04 0.34 12.52
C MET A 220 -17.27 1.41 13.59
N LEU A 221 -18.33 2.23 13.49
CA LEU A 221 -18.53 3.39 14.38
C LEU A 221 -18.66 2.99 15.86
N LEU A 222 -19.66 2.16 16.20
CA LEU A 222 -19.93 1.80 17.60
C LEU A 222 -18.75 1.02 18.23
N PRO A 223 -18.10 0.06 17.53
CA PRO A 223 -16.87 -0.56 18.00
C PRO A 223 -15.75 0.44 18.34
N LEU A 224 -15.52 1.46 17.51
CA LEU A 224 -14.53 2.51 17.80
C LEU A 224 -14.91 3.33 19.04
N LEU A 225 -16.19 3.62 19.24
CA LEU A 225 -16.67 4.42 20.37
C LEU A 225 -16.72 3.67 21.70
N THR A 226 -16.76 2.33 21.67
CA THR A 226 -17.05 1.50 22.85
C THR A 226 -15.98 0.48 23.21
N MET A 227 -14.85 0.45 22.48
CA MET A 227 -13.72 -0.40 22.85
C MET A 227 -13.13 0.00 24.21
N LYS A 228 -12.82 -1.01 25.04
CA LYS A 228 -12.30 -0.82 26.41
C LYS A 228 -10.76 -0.74 26.44
N GLU A 229 -10.10 -1.44 25.52
CA GLU A 229 -8.65 -1.55 25.43
C GLU A 229 -8.09 -0.89 24.17
N GLU A 230 -6.88 -0.35 24.27
CA GLU A 230 -6.10 0.06 23.11
C GLU A 230 -5.45 -1.17 22.46
N SER A 231 -6.18 -1.81 21.55
CA SER A 231 -5.75 -2.99 20.81
C SER A 231 -5.73 -2.78 19.28
N LEU A 232 -6.19 -1.62 18.82
CA LEU A 232 -6.34 -1.26 17.42
C LEU A 232 -5.56 0.03 17.12
N TYR A 233 -4.91 0.10 15.95
CA TYR A 233 -4.53 1.38 15.36
C TYR A 233 -5.31 1.67 14.09
N ALA A 234 -5.38 2.96 13.74
CA ALA A 234 -5.77 3.41 12.43
C ALA A 234 -4.78 4.44 11.87
N ILE A 235 -4.45 4.32 10.58
CA ILE A 235 -3.67 5.32 9.85
C ILE A 235 -4.56 5.91 8.76
N SER A 236 -4.80 7.21 8.82
CA SER A 236 -5.54 7.93 7.79
C SER A 236 -4.61 8.89 7.06
N THR A 237 -4.45 8.69 5.76
CA THR A 237 -3.56 9.50 4.89
C THR A 237 -4.38 10.17 3.79
N LEU A 238 -3.73 10.89 2.86
CA LEU A 238 -4.42 11.53 1.73
C LEU A 238 -5.40 10.59 0.99
N SER A 239 -4.99 9.34 0.68
CA SER A 239 -5.78 8.42 -0.16
C SER A 239 -6.22 7.11 0.52
N THR A 240 -5.81 6.83 1.77
CA THR A 240 -6.11 5.55 2.44
C THR A 240 -6.57 5.70 3.88
N LEU A 241 -7.35 4.72 4.33
CA LEU A 241 -7.67 4.51 5.73
C LEU A 241 -7.34 3.05 6.10
N ALA A 242 -6.27 2.88 6.86
CA ALA A 242 -5.75 1.59 7.28
C ALA A 242 -6.17 1.25 8.71
N PHE A 243 -6.46 -0.02 8.98
CA PHE A 243 -6.72 -0.55 10.32
C PHE A 243 -5.86 -1.79 10.59
N GLY A 244 -5.35 -1.93 11.81
CA GLY A 244 -4.58 -3.10 12.20
C GLY A 244 -4.53 -3.33 13.71
N SER A 245 -4.12 -4.55 14.06
CA SER A 245 -4.12 -5.08 15.42
C SER A 245 -2.76 -4.89 16.11
N TYR A 246 -2.76 -4.59 17.41
CA TYR A 246 -1.53 -4.58 18.21
C TYR A 246 -0.96 -5.98 18.41
N GLU A 247 -1.82 -7.00 18.47
CA GLU A 247 -1.44 -8.40 18.63
C GLU A 247 -0.61 -8.94 17.46
N ARG A 248 -0.67 -8.32 16.28
CA ARG A 248 0.25 -8.57 15.14
C ARG A 248 1.71 -8.21 15.46
N TYR A 249 1.93 -7.28 16.40
CA TYR A 249 3.24 -6.69 16.70
C TYR A 249 3.78 -7.02 18.10
N ARG A 250 3.30 -8.11 18.72
CA ARG A 250 3.87 -8.69 19.93
C ARG A 250 5.22 -9.37 19.66
N ASP A 251 6.21 -8.55 19.32
CA ASP A 251 7.59 -8.97 19.09
C ASP A 251 8.34 -9.16 20.43
N ARG A 252 9.59 -9.65 20.37
CA ARG A 252 10.48 -9.64 21.53
C ARG A 252 11.07 -8.24 21.70
N GLY A 253 11.01 -7.71 22.92
CA GLY A 253 11.68 -6.49 23.32
C GLY A 253 13.19 -6.65 23.37
N ALA A 254 13.90 -5.56 23.69
CA ALA A 254 15.36 -5.54 23.80
C ALA A 254 15.90 -6.48 24.89
N ASP A 255 15.10 -6.78 25.90
CA ASP A 255 15.37 -7.73 26.99
C ASP A 255 15.04 -9.20 26.63
N GLY A 256 14.55 -9.44 25.40
CA GLY A 256 14.14 -10.77 24.93
C GLY A 256 12.74 -11.21 25.36
N ALA A 257 12.05 -10.43 26.18
CA ALA A 257 10.68 -10.72 26.64
C ALA A 257 9.64 -10.37 25.56
N ILE A 258 8.50 -11.06 25.54
CA ILE A 258 7.40 -10.72 24.61
C ILE A 258 6.77 -9.41 25.06
N LEU A 259 6.66 -8.45 24.12
CA LEU A 259 6.05 -7.15 24.38
C LEU A 259 4.57 -7.34 24.77
N SER A 260 4.19 -6.71 25.89
CA SER A 260 2.83 -6.69 26.41
C SER A 260 2.56 -5.38 27.15
N GLY A 261 1.29 -5.14 27.52
CA GLY A 261 0.90 -3.93 28.25
C GLY A 261 1.38 -2.64 27.57
N ASP A 262 1.91 -1.71 28.36
CA ASP A 262 2.34 -0.40 27.86
C ASP A 262 3.58 -0.47 26.96
N ALA A 263 4.45 -1.46 27.15
CA ALA A 263 5.62 -1.65 26.27
C ALA A 263 5.19 -2.01 24.84
N LEU A 264 4.19 -2.88 24.69
CA LEU A 264 3.58 -3.16 23.38
C LEU A 264 2.94 -1.91 22.79
N LYS A 265 2.15 -1.17 23.58
CA LYS A 265 1.48 0.05 23.11
C LYS A 265 2.49 1.07 22.58
N GLN A 266 3.56 1.36 23.33
CA GLN A 266 4.60 2.29 22.90
C GLN A 266 5.31 1.83 21.63
N TYR A 267 5.65 0.54 21.54
CA TYR A 267 6.28 -0.03 20.35
C TYR A 267 5.39 0.11 19.10
N VAL A 268 4.10 -0.23 19.22
CA VAL A 268 3.16 -0.13 18.10
C VAL A 268 2.90 1.32 17.73
N ARG A 269 2.68 2.22 18.70
CA ARG A 269 2.50 3.66 18.43
C ARG A 269 3.67 4.24 17.63
N GLY A 270 4.91 3.94 18.03
CA GLY A 270 6.09 4.40 17.29
C GLY A 270 6.15 3.89 15.85
N LYS A 271 5.75 2.63 15.63
CA LYS A 271 5.63 2.06 14.28
C LYS A 271 4.50 2.70 13.46
N VAL A 272 3.35 2.96 14.08
CA VAL A 272 2.20 3.63 13.45
C VAL A 272 2.58 5.06 13.05
N ASP A 273 3.18 5.84 13.94
CA ASP A 273 3.65 7.20 13.66
C ASP A 273 4.65 7.24 12.50
N GLN A 274 5.59 6.30 12.48
CA GLN A 274 6.59 6.21 11.42
C GLN A 274 5.97 5.81 10.08
N SER A 275 5.13 4.78 10.07
CA SER A 275 4.42 4.32 8.88
C SER A 275 3.49 5.39 8.32
N ALA A 276 2.81 6.15 9.18
CA ALA A 276 1.92 7.23 8.76
C ALA A 276 2.69 8.35 8.04
N LYS A 277 3.87 8.73 8.54
CA LYS A 277 4.77 9.69 7.86
C LYS A 277 5.22 9.16 6.49
N TRP A 278 5.68 7.92 6.44
CA TRP A 278 6.10 7.26 5.21
C TRP A 278 5.00 7.23 4.14
N GLN A 279 3.78 6.85 4.52
CA GLN A 279 2.64 6.80 3.60
C GLN A 279 2.20 8.19 3.14
N ARG A 280 2.27 9.21 4.01
CA ARG A 280 2.03 10.61 3.66
C ARG A 280 3.07 11.10 2.65
N ASP A 281 4.36 10.89 2.93
CA ASP A 281 5.47 11.35 2.09
C ASP A 281 5.35 10.79 0.66
N HIS A 282 4.95 9.52 0.54
CA HIS A 282 4.64 8.89 -0.75
C HIS A 282 3.57 9.64 -1.54
N TYR A 283 2.45 9.97 -0.89
CA TYR A 283 1.36 10.67 -1.57
C TYR A 283 1.66 12.14 -1.85
N ASP A 284 2.46 12.81 -1.01
CA ASP A 284 2.92 14.17 -1.28
C ASP A 284 3.77 14.22 -2.56
N ILE A 285 4.61 13.19 -2.80
CA ILE A 285 5.38 13.08 -4.05
C ILE A 285 4.44 12.87 -5.24
N TRP A 286 3.51 11.91 -5.15
CA TRP A 286 2.53 11.70 -6.23
C TRP A 286 1.70 12.95 -6.53
N TYR A 287 1.27 13.68 -5.50
CA TYR A 287 0.49 14.90 -5.66
C TYR A 287 1.26 16.01 -6.43
N LYS A 288 2.59 16.05 -6.32
CA LYS A 288 3.44 16.99 -7.07
C LYS A 288 3.59 16.61 -8.55
N VAL A 289 3.36 15.34 -8.88
CA VAL A 289 3.53 14.82 -10.25
C VAL A 289 2.24 14.89 -11.04
N LEU A 290 1.09 14.52 -10.46
CA LEU A 290 -0.15 14.35 -11.22
C LEU A 290 -0.70 15.67 -11.78
N ALA A 291 -1.41 15.60 -12.90
CA ALA A 291 -2.22 16.69 -13.43
C ALA A 291 -3.36 17.06 -12.46
N PRO A 292 -3.83 18.33 -12.48
CA PRO A 292 -4.77 18.86 -11.47
C PRO A 292 -6.03 18.01 -11.24
N GLU A 293 -6.64 17.48 -12.30
CA GLU A 293 -7.83 16.61 -12.18
C GLU A 293 -7.54 15.33 -11.37
N PHE A 294 -6.34 14.76 -11.54
CA PHE A 294 -5.98 13.49 -10.91
C PHE A 294 -5.43 13.67 -9.50
N LYS A 295 -4.88 14.85 -9.19
CA LYS A 295 -4.64 15.28 -7.79
C LYS A 295 -5.92 15.21 -6.96
N GLU A 296 -7.04 15.65 -7.54
CA GLU A 296 -8.34 15.63 -6.87
C GLU A 296 -8.85 14.20 -6.59
N ARG A 297 -8.41 13.20 -7.37
CA ARG A 297 -8.75 11.78 -7.16
C ARG A 297 -7.93 11.12 -6.05
N LEU A 298 -6.88 11.77 -5.54
CA LEU A 298 -6.14 11.30 -4.37
C LEU A 298 -6.94 11.47 -3.07
N TYR A 299 -7.91 12.39 -3.02
CA TYR A 299 -8.76 12.60 -1.83
C TYR A 299 -9.86 11.53 -1.73
N ARG A 300 -9.44 10.31 -1.41
CA ARG A 300 -10.29 9.15 -1.22
C ARG A 300 -9.85 8.36 0.02
N ALA A 301 -10.64 7.38 0.42
CA ALA A 301 -10.31 6.50 1.54
C ALA A 301 -10.33 5.05 1.07
N VAL A 302 -9.26 4.62 0.39
CA VAL A 302 -9.08 3.19 0.07
C VAL A 302 -8.87 2.42 1.38
N PRO A 303 -9.74 1.46 1.74
CA PRO A 303 -9.56 0.63 2.92
C PRO A 303 -8.29 -0.22 2.82
N VAL A 304 -7.50 -0.21 3.89
CA VAL A 304 -6.33 -1.09 4.03
C VAL A 304 -6.48 -1.89 5.32
N THR A 305 -6.39 -3.21 5.23
CA THR A 305 -6.50 -4.10 6.40
C THR A 305 -5.17 -4.78 6.63
N ASP A 306 -4.57 -4.56 7.80
CA ASP A 306 -3.42 -5.37 8.22
C ASP A 306 -3.86 -6.83 8.49
N ALA A 307 -2.89 -7.73 8.59
CA ALA A 307 -3.16 -9.16 8.66
C ALA A 307 -3.82 -9.62 9.98
N PHE A 308 -4.52 -10.75 9.89
CA PHE A 308 -5.00 -11.50 11.05
C PHE A 308 -3.99 -12.55 11.55
N GLU A 309 -2.75 -12.54 11.04
CA GLU A 309 -1.66 -13.35 11.57
C GLU A 309 -1.12 -12.72 12.87
N VAL A 310 -1.75 -13.01 14.01
CA VAL A 310 -1.41 -12.43 15.31
C VAL A 310 -0.43 -13.30 16.09
N LYS A 311 0.10 -12.76 17.20
CA LYS A 311 0.94 -13.51 18.15
C LYS A 311 0.25 -13.65 19.51
N ASP A 312 0.27 -14.86 20.06
CA ASP A 312 -0.23 -15.13 21.41
C ASP A 312 0.71 -14.52 22.49
N THR A 313 0.34 -14.68 23.78
CA THR A 313 1.14 -14.16 24.91
C THR A 313 2.50 -14.84 25.07
N ASN A 314 2.74 -15.97 24.41
CA ASN A 314 4.03 -16.66 24.35
C ASN A 314 4.84 -16.28 23.10
N GLY A 315 4.32 -15.38 22.26
CA GLY A 315 4.94 -14.97 21.01
C GLY A 315 4.74 -15.96 19.85
N ARG A 316 3.86 -16.96 19.98
CA ARG A 316 3.57 -17.92 18.91
C ARG A 316 2.60 -17.29 17.91
N GLY A 317 3.00 -17.27 16.64
CA GLY A 317 2.18 -16.75 15.56
C GLY A 317 1.12 -17.74 15.11
N TYR A 318 -0.09 -17.25 14.81
CA TYR A 318 -1.15 -18.02 14.17
C TYR A 318 -2.11 -17.09 13.43
N TRP A 319 -2.86 -17.63 12.46
CA TRP A 319 -3.93 -16.90 11.80
C TRP A 319 -5.19 -16.91 12.67
N ALA A 320 -5.53 -15.76 13.25
CA ALA A 320 -6.73 -15.64 14.04
C ALA A 320 -7.98 -15.53 13.15
N THR A 321 -9.06 -16.15 13.58
CA THR A 321 -10.38 -16.02 12.98
C THR A 321 -11.23 -15.05 13.79
N LEU A 322 -12.37 -14.65 13.24
CA LEU A 322 -13.33 -13.83 14.00
C LEU A 322 -13.88 -14.52 15.26
N SER A 323 -13.75 -15.84 15.40
CA SER A 323 -14.13 -16.57 16.62
C SER A 323 -13.06 -16.53 17.72
N ASP A 324 -11.84 -16.03 17.44
CA ASP A 324 -10.76 -15.89 18.43
C ASP A 324 -10.99 -14.69 19.37
N LYS A 325 -12.05 -14.78 20.16
CA LYS A 325 -12.50 -13.73 21.09
C LYS A 325 -11.54 -13.42 22.23
N ASN A 326 -10.42 -14.13 22.36
CA ASN A 326 -9.34 -13.81 23.29
C ASN A 326 -8.41 -12.72 22.75
N ILE A 327 -8.48 -12.40 21.46
CA ILE A 327 -7.77 -11.29 20.83
C ILE A 327 -8.66 -10.04 20.94
N ASP A 328 -8.17 -9.00 21.63
CA ASP A 328 -8.99 -7.85 22.00
C ASP A 328 -9.38 -7.02 20.79
N SER A 329 -8.50 -6.92 19.78
CA SER A 329 -8.82 -6.24 18.52
C SER A 329 -9.91 -6.97 17.71
N ILE A 330 -9.98 -8.31 17.79
CA ILE A 330 -11.02 -9.10 17.15
C ILE A 330 -12.34 -8.93 17.89
N TYR A 331 -12.34 -9.13 19.21
CA TYR A 331 -13.55 -9.02 20.02
C TYR A 331 -14.14 -7.60 20.02
N SER A 332 -13.27 -6.58 20.08
CA SER A 332 -13.71 -5.20 20.27
C SER A 332 -13.98 -4.47 18.96
N PHE A 333 -13.34 -4.86 17.85
CA PHE A 333 -13.41 -4.13 16.58
C PHE A 333 -13.66 -5.01 15.35
N PHE A 334 -12.71 -5.85 14.92
CA PHE A 334 -12.81 -6.53 13.62
C PHE A 334 -14.03 -7.45 13.49
N GLY A 335 -14.31 -8.22 14.55
CA GLY A 335 -15.49 -9.08 14.62
C GLY A 335 -16.80 -8.30 14.54
N PRO A 336 -17.04 -7.34 15.45
CA PRO A 336 -18.21 -6.46 15.39
C PRO A 336 -18.33 -5.64 14.11
N ALA A 337 -17.22 -5.17 13.53
CA ALA A 337 -17.23 -4.46 12.25
C ALA A 337 -17.54 -5.40 11.07
N GLY A 338 -17.39 -6.72 11.23
CA GLY A 338 -17.51 -7.70 10.16
C GLY A 338 -16.38 -7.60 9.13
N LYS A 339 -15.23 -7.05 9.51
CA LYS A 339 -14.07 -6.91 8.63
C LYS A 339 -13.11 -8.06 8.88
N TYR A 340 -12.96 -8.93 7.88
CA TYR A 340 -12.06 -10.08 7.91
C TYR A 340 -11.66 -10.47 6.50
N HIS A 341 -10.48 -11.09 6.37
CA HIS A 341 -10.10 -11.81 5.17
C HIS A 341 -9.40 -13.12 5.55
N THR A 342 -9.47 -14.10 4.65
CA THR A 342 -8.82 -15.39 4.86
C THR A 342 -7.33 -15.32 4.54
N PRO A 343 -6.52 -16.24 5.11
CA PRO A 343 -5.13 -16.33 4.73
C PRO A 343 -5.03 -16.73 3.27
N ARG A 344 -4.15 -16.08 2.52
CA ARG A 344 -3.81 -16.48 1.15
C ARG A 344 -2.42 -17.07 1.15
N LYS A 345 -2.32 -18.37 0.83
CA LYS A 345 -1.01 -19.05 0.74
C LYS A 345 -0.14 -18.31 -0.30
N ASN A 346 1.11 -18.07 0.06
CA ASN A 346 2.13 -17.43 -0.78
C ASN A 346 1.83 -15.98 -1.19
N ALA A 347 0.94 -15.27 -0.47
CA ALA A 347 0.73 -13.85 -0.67
C ALA A 347 1.36 -13.05 0.48
N GLY A 348 2.13 -12.01 0.13
CA GLY A 348 2.63 -11.01 1.07
C GLY A 348 1.54 -10.01 1.47
N ALA A 349 0.94 -9.41 0.45
CA ALA A 349 -0.28 -8.61 0.47
C ALA A 349 -1.03 -8.80 -0.85
N TYR A 350 -2.23 -8.22 -0.97
CA TYR A 350 -2.94 -8.13 -2.25
C TYR A 350 -3.95 -6.98 -2.27
N ALA A 351 -4.20 -6.46 -3.46
CA ALA A 351 -5.19 -5.44 -3.75
C ALA A 351 -6.36 -5.98 -4.59
N THR A 352 -7.53 -5.36 -4.47
CA THR A 352 -8.76 -5.74 -5.21
C THR A 352 -9.15 -4.72 -6.27
N GLY A 353 -8.39 -3.63 -6.41
CA GLY A 353 -8.74 -2.45 -7.21
C GLY A 353 -9.55 -1.40 -6.44
N VAL A 354 -10.04 -1.75 -5.25
CA VAL A 354 -10.78 -0.85 -4.34
C VAL A 354 -10.34 -0.95 -2.88
N GLU A 355 -9.58 -1.98 -2.50
CA GLU A 355 -9.07 -2.23 -1.15
C GLU A 355 -7.70 -2.92 -1.21
N ALA A 356 -6.97 -2.92 -0.09
CA ALA A 356 -5.75 -3.70 0.08
C ALA A 356 -5.75 -4.49 1.39
N TYR A 357 -5.11 -5.65 1.37
CA TYR A 357 -5.05 -6.61 2.47
C TYR A 357 -3.63 -7.12 2.65
N PHE A 358 -3.10 -7.04 3.86
CA PHE A 358 -1.81 -7.62 4.21
C PHE A 358 -2.00 -9.04 4.73
N VAL A 359 -1.07 -9.94 4.41
CA VAL A 359 -1.15 -11.36 4.77
C VAL A 359 0.07 -11.76 5.58
N SER A 360 1.23 -12.00 4.95
CA SER A 360 2.48 -12.27 5.67
C SER A 360 3.33 -11.03 5.88
N ASP A 361 3.26 -10.05 4.96
CA ASP A 361 3.96 -8.80 5.13
C ASP A 361 3.27 -7.95 6.20
N ARG A 362 4.05 -7.21 6.98
CA ARG A 362 3.55 -6.42 8.11
C ARG A 362 3.47 -4.96 7.72
N LEU A 363 2.26 -4.40 7.68
CA LEU A 363 2.02 -3.03 7.19
C LEU A 363 2.98 -1.99 7.81
N LEU A 364 3.26 -2.09 9.12
CA LEU A 364 4.08 -1.10 9.84
C LEU A 364 5.59 -1.35 9.80
N ASP A 365 6.05 -2.43 9.15
CA ASP A 365 7.47 -2.68 8.94
C ASP A 365 7.98 -1.96 7.68
N GLN A 366 9.29 -1.69 7.62
CA GLN A 366 9.90 -0.98 6.48
C GLN A 366 9.56 -1.65 5.14
N TYR A 367 9.81 -2.97 5.03
CA TYR A 367 9.46 -3.71 3.82
C TYR A 367 7.95 -3.67 3.54
N GLY A 368 7.11 -3.85 4.57
CA GLY A 368 5.65 -3.80 4.41
C GLY A 368 5.13 -2.43 3.99
N THR A 369 5.82 -1.34 4.31
CA THR A 369 5.48 0.00 3.81
C THR A 369 5.88 0.19 2.33
N SER A 370 6.95 -0.47 1.86
CA SER A 370 7.21 -0.57 0.41
C SER A 370 6.13 -1.41 -0.28
N VAL A 371 5.72 -2.54 0.30
CA VAL A 371 4.59 -3.36 -0.19
C VAL A 371 3.28 -2.57 -0.17
N TYR A 372 3.05 -1.70 0.81
CA TYR A 372 1.91 -0.78 0.78
C TYR A 372 1.90 0.06 -0.50
N SER A 373 3.03 0.64 -0.91
CA SER A 373 3.10 1.39 -2.16
C SER A 373 2.82 0.51 -3.39
N HIS A 374 3.26 -0.75 -3.37
CA HIS A 374 2.95 -1.75 -4.39
C HIS A 374 1.44 -1.97 -4.52
N GLU A 375 0.75 -2.28 -3.42
CA GLU A 375 -0.70 -2.48 -3.43
C GLU A 375 -1.47 -1.20 -3.80
N MET A 376 -0.91 -0.03 -3.48
CA MET A 376 -1.48 1.24 -3.91
C MET A 376 -1.32 1.48 -5.40
N VAL A 377 -0.28 0.96 -6.07
CA VAL A 377 -0.23 0.95 -7.55
C VAL A 377 -1.40 0.15 -8.10
N HIS A 378 -1.64 -1.07 -7.61
CA HIS A 378 -2.77 -1.89 -8.09
C HIS A 378 -4.14 -1.23 -7.93
N ASN A 379 -4.32 -0.42 -6.88
CA ASN A 379 -5.56 0.33 -6.62
C ASN A 379 -5.63 1.72 -7.29
N SER A 380 -4.52 2.23 -7.83
CA SER A 380 -4.41 3.62 -8.28
C SER A 380 -3.93 3.79 -9.71
N ASP A 381 -3.35 2.77 -10.33
CA ASP A 381 -2.64 2.92 -11.60
C ASP A 381 -3.52 3.48 -12.72
N GLY A 382 -4.51 2.76 -13.23
CA GLY A 382 -5.32 3.23 -14.36
C GLY A 382 -6.12 4.50 -14.08
N LYS A 383 -6.58 4.68 -12.83
CA LYS A 383 -7.53 5.73 -12.45
C LYS A 383 -6.89 7.02 -11.94
N VAL A 384 -5.67 6.94 -11.43
CA VAL A 384 -4.96 8.05 -10.78
C VAL A 384 -3.58 8.22 -11.40
N TYR A 385 -2.67 7.24 -11.26
CA TYR A 385 -1.29 7.41 -11.72
C TYR A 385 -1.22 7.57 -13.24
N PHE A 386 -1.94 6.78 -14.01
CA PHE A 386 -2.02 6.88 -15.46
C PHE A 386 -3.05 7.89 -15.95
N GLU A 387 -3.54 8.75 -15.07
CA GLU A 387 -4.38 9.88 -15.45
C GLU A 387 -5.61 9.48 -16.28
N GLY A 388 -6.25 8.37 -15.88
CA GLY A 388 -7.47 7.88 -16.53
C GLY A 388 -7.23 7.21 -17.88
N ASN A 389 -5.99 7.15 -18.36
CA ASN A 389 -5.64 6.50 -19.62
C ASN A 389 -5.66 4.97 -19.51
N GLU A 390 -5.86 4.39 -18.32
CA GLU A 390 -5.81 2.94 -18.07
C GLU A 390 -4.45 2.29 -18.45
N ARG A 391 -4.29 1.02 -18.09
CA ARG A 391 -3.08 0.23 -18.41
C ARG A 391 -2.95 0.03 -19.91
N ARG A 392 -1.72 0.08 -20.44
CA ARG A 392 -1.43 -0.29 -21.82
C ARG A 392 -1.80 -1.75 -22.12
N GLU A 393 -2.50 -1.98 -23.23
CA GLU A 393 -3.05 -3.31 -23.56
C GLU A 393 -1.98 -4.40 -23.62
N GLY A 394 -2.33 -5.55 -23.08
CA GLY A 394 -1.49 -6.73 -22.99
C GLY A 394 -0.63 -6.78 -21.74
N LEU A 395 -0.40 -5.69 -21.02
CA LEU A 395 0.45 -5.67 -19.83
C LEU A 395 -0.38 -5.89 -18.56
N GLY A 396 0.11 -6.77 -17.68
CA GLY A 396 -0.56 -7.10 -16.43
C GLY A 396 -0.24 -6.13 -15.29
N ALA A 397 -0.97 -6.25 -14.19
CA ALA A 397 -0.89 -5.34 -13.05
C ALA A 397 0.47 -5.37 -12.32
N GLU A 398 1.04 -6.56 -12.09
CA GLU A 398 2.31 -6.73 -11.34
C GLU A 398 3.50 -6.06 -12.01
N LEU A 399 3.43 -5.95 -13.34
CA LEU A 399 4.44 -5.25 -14.11
C LEU A 399 4.56 -3.77 -13.71
N TYR A 400 3.44 -3.12 -13.41
CA TYR A 400 3.40 -1.70 -13.06
C TYR A 400 3.80 -1.43 -11.61
N ALA A 401 3.69 -2.44 -10.74
CA ALA A 401 4.02 -2.30 -9.33
C ALA A 401 5.52 -2.57 -9.09
N LEU A 402 5.94 -3.83 -8.86
CA LEU A 402 7.34 -4.13 -8.55
C LEU A 402 8.26 -3.77 -9.74
N GLY A 403 9.31 -3.02 -9.45
CA GLY A 403 10.32 -2.63 -10.44
C GLY A 403 9.87 -1.50 -11.36
N LEU A 404 8.71 -0.88 -11.12
CA LEU A 404 8.26 0.33 -11.82
C LEU A 404 7.76 1.39 -10.83
N LEU A 405 6.53 1.31 -10.31
CA LEU A 405 5.96 2.37 -9.46
C LEU A 405 5.98 2.08 -7.95
N GLN A 406 6.32 0.85 -7.55
CA GLN A 406 6.60 0.54 -6.14
C GLN A 406 7.83 1.33 -5.67
N SER A 407 7.75 1.91 -4.48
CA SER A 407 8.90 2.56 -3.86
C SER A 407 10.02 1.56 -3.57
N ALA A 408 11.27 1.99 -3.69
CA ALA A 408 12.41 1.28 -3.11
C ALA A 408 12.11 0.85 -1.66
N ASP A 409 12.58 -0.34 -1.26
CA ASP A 409 12.41 -0.88 0.10
C ASP A 409 13.45 -0.32 1.09
N SER A 410 14.47 0.37 0.59
CA SER A 410 15.54 1.03 1.33
C SER A 410 16.27 2.02 0.43
N VAL A 411 17.06 2.93 1.02
CA VAL A 411 17.91 3.86 0.27
C VAL A 411 19.11 3.16 -0.40
N ASP A 412 19.42 1.93 0.00
CA ASP A 412 20.54 1.11 -0.49
C ASP A 412 20.11 0.11 -1.58
N LYS A 413 18.82 0.12 -1.97
CA LYS A 413 18.26 -0.82 -2.94
C LYS A 413 19.02 -0.76 -4.27
N ASP A 414 19.58 -1.89 -4.69
CA ASP A 414 20.22 -2.02 -6.01
C ASP A 414 19.18 -2.39 -7.08
N ALA A 415 18.41 -1.39 -7.48
CA ALA A 415 17.51 -1.49 -8.63
C ALA A 415 17.20 -0.10 -9.17
N ILE A 416 16.88 0.00 -10.46
CA ILE A 416 16.30 1.21 -11.03
C ILE A 416 14.84 1.28 -10.55
N VAL A 417 14.65 1.99 -9.45
CA VAL A 417 13.36 2.31 -8.82
C VAL A 417 13.40 3.73 -8.23
N LEU A 418 12.23 4.31 -7.96
CA LEU A 418 12.14 5.56 -7.19
C LEU A 418 12.02 5.25 -5.70
N ASN A 419 12.81 5.91 -4.87
CA ASN A 419 12.55 5.99 -3.44
C ASN A 419 11.53 7.09 -3.20
N THR A 420 10.31 6.76 -2.76
CA THR A 420 9.27 7.76 -2.47
C THR A 420 8.87 7.77 -0.99
N ILE A 421 9.62 7.05 -0.15
CA ILE A 421 9.20 6.75 1.23
C ILE A 421 10.33 6.99 2.23
N PHE A 422 11.50 6.40 2.00
CA PHE A 422 12.49 6.24 3.06
C PHE A 422 13.47 7.40 3.11
N LYS A 423 13.70 7.92 4.30
CA LYS A 423 14.77 8.87 4.57
C LYS A 423 15.98 8.13 5.12
N GLY A 424 17.19 8.57 4.76
CA GLY A 424 18.44 7.96 5.17
C GLY A 424 19.53 8.99 5.44
N ASP A 425 20.73 8.51 5.75
CA ASP A 425 21.91 9.34 5.94
C ASP A 425 22.39 9.89 4.58
N LYS A 426 22.47 11.23 4.47
CA LYS A 426 22.96 11.95 3.28
C LYS A 426 24.35 11.49 2.86
N ASP A 427 25.22 11.20 3.81
CA ASP A 427 26.64 10.91 3.56
C ASP A 427 26.95 9.41 3.46
N SER A 428 25.94 8.54 3.63
CA SER A 428 26.08 7.09 3.55
C SER A 428 26.77 6.64 2.26
N ARG A 429 27.83 5.84 2.41
CA ARG A 429 28.62 5.27 1.30
C ARG A 429 28.00 4.03 0.66
N THR A 430 26.81 3.61 1.11
CA THR A 430 26.07 2.46 0.58
C THR A 430 24.79 2.84 -0.15
N ARG A 431 24.29 4.08 0.03
CA ARG A 431 23.03 4.50 -0.59
C ARG A 431 23.12 4.61 -2.10
N LEU A 432 22.05 4.20 -2.77
CA LEU A 432 21.87 4.23 -4.23
C LEU A 432 20.68 5.09 -4.65
N HIS A 433 19.92 5.61 -3.67
CA HIS A 433 18.82 6.52 -3.91
C HIS A 433 18.98 7.82 -3.11
N THR A 434 18.18 8.82 -3.48
CA THR A 434 18.03 10.06 -2.69
C THR A 434 17.84 9.76 -1.21
N TYR A 435 18.54 10.52 -0.36
CA TYR A 435 18.47 10.34 1.10
C TYR A 435 17.21 10.98 1.70
N ASP A 436 16.61 11.96 1.03
CA ASP A 436 15.31 12.52 1.39
C ASP A 436 14.47 12.72 0.12
N PRO A 437 13.52 11.82 -0.16
CA PRO A 437 12.73 11.90 -1.38
C PRO A 437 11.76 13.08 -1.37
N THR A 438 11.28 13.53 -0.21
CA THR A 438 10.37 14.68 -0.12
C THR A 438 11.05 16.01 -0.43
N ALA A 439 12.34 16.12 -0.09
CA ALA A 439 13.19 17.26 -0.43
C ALA A 439 13.74 17.18 -1.86
N ARG A 440 13.93 15.97 -2.41
CA ARG A 440 14.44 15.79 -3.78
C ARG A 440 13.37 15.89 -4.85
N PHE A 441 12.18 15.37 -4.60
CA PHE A 441 11.11 15.29 -5.58
C PHE A 441 10.06 16.37 -5.28
N THR A 442 10.38 17.61 -5.63
CA THR A 442 9.52 18.78 -5.40
C THR A 442 8.60 19.08 -6.60
N SER A 443 8.89 18.55 -7.78
CA SER A 443 8.06 18.62 -8.99
C SER A 443 8.36 17.45 -9.93
N GLU A 444 7.62 17.31 -11.04
CA GLU A 444 7.93 16.29 -12.05
C GLU A 444 9.29 16.53 -12.73
N GLU A 445 9.67 17.79 -12.93
CA GLU A 445 10.95 18.17 -13.55
C GLU A 445 12.12 17.78 -12.66
N GLU A 446 11.97 17.88 -11.34
CA GLU A 446 13.00 17.46 -10.40
C GLU A 446 13.19 15.93 -10.39
N ILE A 447 12.11 15.16 -10.54
CA ILE A 447 12.20 13.71 -10.70
C ILE A 447 12.88 13.38 -12.04
N GLN A 448 12.48 14.05 -13.13
CA GLN A 448 13.15 13.90 -14.42
C GLN A 448 14.64 14.19 -14.30
N HIS A 449 15.01 15.32 -13.69
CA HIS A 449 16.40 15.74 -13.51
C HIS A 449 17.20 14.71 -12.70
N TYR A 450 16.62 14.18 -11.62
CA TYR A 450 17.23 13.10 -10.83
C TYR A 450 17.48 11.84 -11.65
N LEU A 451 16.47 11.39 -12.40
CA LEU A 451 16.58 10.21 -13.24
C LEU A 451 17.57 10.43 -14.39
N HIS A 452 17.62 11.63 -14.97
CA HIS A 452 18.61 12.00 -15.98
C HIS A 452 20.03 11.90 -15.43
N GLY A 453 20.30 12.45 -14.24
CA GLY A 453 21.61 12.33 -13.58
C GLY A 453 21.98 10.90 -13.21
N MET A 454 21.01 10.08 -12.79
CA MET A 454 21.22 8.63 -12.64
C MET A 454 21.69 8.01 -13.95
N TYR A 455 21.00 8.29 -15.06
CA TYR A 455 21.32 7.76 -16.37
C TYR A 455 22.64 8.28 -16.96
N ASP A 456 23.03 9.52 -16.65
CA ASP A 456 24.33 10.08 -17.01
C ASP A 456 25.47 9.22 -16.43
N VAL A 457 25.35 8.80 -15.17
CA VAL A 457 26.33 7.89 -14.54
C VAL A 457 26.23 6.49 -15.13
N LEU A 458 25.02 5.91 -15.17
CA LEU A 458 24.85 4.51 -15.59
C LEU A 458 25.33 4.28 -17.03
N TYR A 459 24.93 5.11 -17.98
CA TYR A 459 25.37 4.98 -19.37
C TYR A 459 26.86 5.25 -19.58
N THR A 460 27.44 6.17 -18.80
CA THR A 460 28.89 6.37 -18.82
C THR A 460 29.63 5.11 -18.37
N LEU A 461 29.22 4.52 -17.24
CA LEU A 461 29.83 3.30 -16.69
C LEU A 461 29.57 2.07 -17.57
N ASP A 462 28.41 1.97 -18.20
CA ASP A 462 28.05 0.88 -19.11
C ASP A 462 28.86 0.95 -20.41
N ALA A 463 29.06 2.14 -20.99
CA ALA A 463 29.92 2.32 -22.14
C ALA A 463 31.39 1.96 -21.85
N MET A 464 31.90 2.35 -20.67
CA MET A 464 33.26 2.01 -20.25
C MET A 464 33.44 0.50 -19.99
N GLU A 465 32.44 -0.16 -19.39
CA GLU A 465 32.43 -1.62 -19.25
C GLU A 465 32.40 -2.31 -20.62
N ALA A 466 31.53 -1.86 -21.54
CA ALA A 466 31.46 -2.40 -22.89
C ALA A 466 32.82 -2.29 -23.59
N LYS A 467 33.48 -1.14 -23.51
CA LYS A 467 34.82 -0.92 -24.07
C LYS A 467 35.84 -1.93 -23.53
N ALA A 468 35.85 -2.17 -22.22
CA ALA A 468 36.76 -3.13 -21.59
C ALA A 468 36.48 -4.57 -22.06
N VAL A 469 35.21 -4.99 -22.07
CA VAL A 469 34.81 -6.38 -22.35
C VAL A 469 34.89 -6.72 -23.84
N LEU A 470 34.62 -5.76 -24.73
CA LEU A 470 34.68 -5.98 -26.19
C LEU A 470 36.08 -6.31 -26.70
N THR A 471 37.12 -5.99 -25.93
CA THR A 471 38.52 -6.36 -26.24
C THR A 471 38.88 -7.79 -25.82
N GLN A 472 38.01 -8.46 -25.05
CA GLN A 472 38.24 -9.81 -24.55
C GLN A 472 37.92 -10.88 -25.60
N SER A 473 38.33 -12.12 -25.33
CA SER A 473 38.06 -13.25 -26.21
C SER A 473 36.56 -13.53 -26.36
N ASP A 474 36.18 -14.18 -27.46
CA ASP A 474 34.79 -14.60 -27.70
C ASP A 474 34.25 -15.51 -26.59
N THR A 475 35.12 -16.34 -25.97
CA THR A 475 34.77 -17.14 -24.79
C THR A 475 34.36 -16.27 -23.61
N VAL A 476 35.10 -15.19 -23.33
CA VAL A 476 34.76 -14.25 -22.25
C VAL A 476 33.46 -13.54 -22.58
N LYS A 477 33.33 -12.98 -23.78
CA LYS A 477 32.12 -12.27 -24.22
C LYS A 477 30.87 -13.15 -24.13
N LYS A 478 30.96 -14.43 -24.52
CA LYS A 478 29.86 -15.42 -24.38
C LYS A 478 29.46 -15.72 -22.95
N GLN A 479 30.33 -15.53 -21.97
CA GLN A 479 29.97 -15.69 -20.56
C GLN A 479 29.55 -14.38 -19.90
N TRP A 480 30.04 -13.25 -20.39
CA TRP A 480 29.73 -11.91 -19.89
C TRP A 480 28.37 -11.39 -20.38
N PHE A 481 28.02 -11.72 -21.63
CA PHE A 481 26.84 -11.23 -22.32
C PHE A 481 25.85 -12.34 -22.66
N ARG A 482 24.56 -12.00 -22.64
CA ARG A 482 23.46 -12.80 -23.16
C ARG A 482 22.75 -12.03 -24.25
N LYS A 483 21.97 -12.74 -25.06
CA LYS A 483 21.02 -12.11 -25.95
C LYS A 483 19.65 -12.06 -25.27
N ILE A 484 19.01 -10.90 -25.29
CA ILE A 484 17.59 -10.78 -24.94
C ILE A 484 16.76 -10.77 -26.23
N GLU A 485 15.66 -11.52 -26.25
CA GLU A 485 14.79 -11.63 -27.42
C GLU A 485 13.33 -11.56 -27.00
N ASN A 486 12.47 -11.15 -27.92
CA ASN A 486 11.02 -11.27 -27.75
C ASN A 486 10.55 -12.69 -28.09
N TYR A 487 9.58 -13.17 -27.32
CA TYR A 487 8.66 -14.21 -27.76
C TYR A 487 7.26 -13.61 -27.81
N TYR A 488 6.46 -13.98 -28.81
CA TYR A 488 5.20 -13.29 -29.08
C TYR A 488 3.99 -14.03 -28.55
N VAL A 489 2.99 -13.24 -28.14
CA VAL A 489 1.62 -13.67 -27.88
C VAL A 489 0.85 -13.55 -29.18
N ARG A 490 0.12 -14.60 -29.54
CA ARG A 490 -0.70 -14.66 -30.73
C ARG A 490 -2.11 -14.16 -30.44
N ASP A 491 -2.62 -13.28 -31.28
CA ASP A 491 -4.04 -12.95 -31.37
C ASP A 491 -4.69 -13.92 -32.38
N ASP A 492 -5.41 -14.92 -31.86
CA ASP A 492 -6.02 -15.97 -32.69
C ASP A 492 -7.12 -15.42 -33.60
N ARG A 493 -7.85 -14.37 -33.18
CA ARG A 493 -8.95 -13.81 -33.96
C ARG A 493 -8.45 -13.13 -35.23
N TYR A 494 -7.33 -12.42 -35.12
CA TYR A 494 -6.71 -11.72 -36.24
C TYR A 494 -5.56 -12.51 -36.88
N ASN A 495 -5.23 -13.67 -36.33
CA ASN A 495 -4.09 -14.50 -36.73
C ASN A 495 -2.82 -13.63 -36.92
N LYS A 496 -2.46 -12.85 -35.90
CA LYS A 496 -1.27 -12.00 -35.88
C LYS A 496 -0.58 -12.01 -34.53
N ASP A 497 0.73 -11.77 -34.52
CA ASP A 497 1.48 -11.57 -33.29
C ASP A 497 1.17 -10.17 -32.76
N THR A 498 1.06 -10.03 -31.44
CA THR A 498 0.76 -8.74 -30.82
C THR A 498 1.79 -8.42 -29.75
N HIS A 499 1.52 -8.78 -28.51
CA HIS A 499 2.38 -8.47 -27.38
C HIS A 499 3.56 -9.42 -27.30
N ALA A 500 4.62 -9.02 -26.60
CA ALA A 500 5.78 -9.87 -26.35
C ALA A 500 5.94 -10.18 -24.86
N GLY A 501 6.61 -11.29 -24.56
CA GLY A 501 7.42 -11.45 -23.36
C GLY A 501 8.89 -11.48 -23.72
N ASN A 502 9.78 -11.42 -22.73
CA ASN A 502 11.23 -11.46 -22.99
C ASN A 502 11.81 -12.83 -22.62
N LYS A 503 12.81 -13.27 -23.37
CA LYS A 503 13.66 -14.41 -23.00
C LYS A 503 15.13 -14.02 -23.13
N VAL A 504 15.98 -14.63 -22.32
CA VAL A 504 17.44 -14.49 -22.42
C VAL A 504 18.06 -15.85 -22.70
N ARG A 505 19.11 -15.85 -23.52
CA ARG A 505 19.86 -17.06 -23.87
C ARG A 505 21.35 -16.79 -24.09
N PRO A 506 22.20 -17.81 -24.03
CA PRO A 506 23.58 -17.74 -24.50
C PRO A 506 23.69 -17.29 -25.96
N LEU A 507 24.79 -16.60 -26.27
CA LEU A 507 25.13 -16.16 -27.63
C LEU A 507 25.72 -17.31 -28.46
N THR A 508 25.42 -17.36 -29.75
CA THR A 508 26.10 -18.26 -30.69
C THR A 508 27.50 -17.74 -31.05
N ASP A 509 28.31 -18.56 -31.75
CA ASP A 509 29.62 -18.12 -32.26
C ASP A 509 29.49 -16.99 -33.29
N GLU A 510 28.48 -17.06 -34.16
CA GLU A 510 28.22 -16.05 -35.18
C GLU A 510 27.77 -14.72 -34.54
N GLU A 511 26.95 -14.78 -33.50
CA GLU A 511 26.48 -13.59 -32.77
C GLU A 511 27.64 -12.92 -32.03
N VAL A 512 28.46 -13.67 -31.28
CA VAL A 512 29.58 -13.08 -30.51
C VAL A 512 30.66 -12.51 -31.43
N ALA A 513 30.87 -13.10 -32.61
CA ALA A 513 31.83 -12.62 -33.59
C ALA A 513 31.48 -11.22 -34.13
N ARG A 514 30.19 -10.82 -34.10
CA ARG A 514 29.73 -9.48 -34.49
C ARG A 514 29.92 -8.42 -33.41
N LEU A 515 30.13 -8.83 -32.16
CA LEU A 515 30.26 -7.90 -31.02
C LEU A 515 31.67 -7.28 -31.01
N LYS A 516 31.80 -6.11 -31.63
CA LYS A 516 33.05 -5.35 -31.80
C LYS A 516 32.99 -3.92 -31.25
N THR A 517 31.80 -3.32 -31.22
CA THR A 517 31.56 -1.94 -30.79
C THR A 517 30.40 -1.88 -29.80
N LEU A 518 30.25 -0.76 -29.08
CA LEU A 518 29.07 -0.53 -28.26
C LEU A 518 27.79 -0.60 -29.09
N ASP A 519 27.78 0.01 -30.28
CA ASP A 519 26.64 -0.05 -31.21
C ASP A 519 26.26 -1.48 -31.56
N SER A 520 27.25 -2.36 -31.78
CA SER A 520 26.96 -3.77 -32.04
C SER A 520 26.31 -4.49 -30.84
N LEU A 521 26.54 -4.05 -29.60
CA LEU A 521 25.82 -4.56 -28.44
C LEU A 521 24.34 -4.12 -28.45
N ILE A 522 24.08 -2.89 -28.88
CA ILE A 522 22.73 -2.31 -28.96
C ILE A 522 21.92 -2.99 -30.07
N GLU A 523 22.52 -3.09 -31.27
CA GLU A 523 21.88 -3.65 -32.48
C GLU A 523 21.63 -5.16 -32.42
N ASN A 524 22.40 -5.88 -31.60
CA ASN A 524 22.27 -7.33 -31.45
C ASN A 524 21.58 -7.74 -30.13
N ASP A 525 20.84 -6.80 -29.54
CA ASP A 525 20.01 -7.03 -28.35
C ASP A 525 20.77 -7.67 -27.18
N ILE A 526 21.92 -7.09 -26.84
CA ILE A 526 22.80 -7.62 -25.79
C ILE A 526 22.39 -7.14 -24.40
N ILE A 527 22.37 -8.07 -23.47
CA ILE A 527 22.19 -7.85 -22.03
C ILE A 527 23.37 -8.45 -21.26
N ASN A 528 23.75 -7.83 -20.15
CA ASN A 528 24.77 -8.37 -19.25
C ASN A 528 24.27 -9.64 -18.54
N ARG A 529 25.16 -10.60 -18.24
CA ARG A 529 24.77 -11.83 -17.53
C ARG A 529 24.63 -11.65 -16.01
N ARG A 530 25.37 -10.74 -15.36
CA ARG A 530 25.54 -10.75 -13.88
C ARG A 530 24.23 -10.80 -13.11
N ALA A 531 23.36 -9.80 -13.27
CA ALA A 531 22.09 -9.73 -12.55
C ALA A 531 20.92 -10.47 -13.24
N TYR A 532 21.17 -11.11 -14.37
CA TYR A 532 20.14 -11.73 -15.20
C TYR A 532 20.40 -13.23 -15.35
N GLN A 533 19.35 -14.01 -15.57
CA GLN A 533 19.51 -15.46 -15.66
C GLN A 533 20.33 -15.86 -16.89
N ASN A 534 21.10 -16.94 -16.76
CA ASN A 534 21.93 -17.47 -17.85
C ASN A 534 21.11 -17.81 -19.10
N GLU A 535 19.95 -18.44 -18.89
CA GLU A 535 18.98 -18.80 -19.91
C GLU A 535 17.62 -18.86 -19.21
N ALA A 536 16.66 -18.10 -19.71
CA ALA A 536 15.35 -18.00 -19.08
C ALA A 536 14.32 -17.42 -20.02
N GLN A 537 13.08 -17.88 -19.90
CA GLN A 537 11.92 -17.20 -20.45
C GLN A 537 11.24 -16.43 -19.31
N TYR A 538 11.29 -15.10 -19.34
CA TYR A 538 10.62 -14.25 -18.38
C TYR A 538 9.13 -14.23 -18.70
N GLY A 539 8.33 -14.92 -17.87
CA GLY A 539 6.88 -14.88 -17.96
C GLY A 539 6.37 -13.43 -17.85
N ARG A 540 5.30 -13.13 -18.60
CA ARG A 540 4.65 -11.81 -18.58
C ARG A 540 3.95 -11.58 -17.25
N ASN A 541 3.85 -10.33 -16.79
CA ASN A 541 3.29 -9.97 -15.49
C ASN A 541 4.09 -10.59 -14.31
N GLY A 542 5.42 -10.55 -14.41
CA GLY A 542 6.34 -11.11 -13.43
C GLY A 542 6.95 -10.07 -12.49
N TYR A 543 7.40 -10.55 -11.34
CA TYR A 543 8.11 -9.78 -10.30
C TYR A 543 9.59 -9.61 -10.67
N TYR A 544 9.87 -8.71 -11.63
CA TYR A 544 11.24 -8.40 -12.06
C TYR A 544 11.62 -6.97 -11.72
N THR A 545 12.92 -6.75 -11.51
CA THR A 545 13.53 -5.43 -11.33
C THR A 545 14.68 -5.28 -12.33
N ILE A 546 15.02 -4.03 -12.65
CA ILE A 546 16.15 -3.71 -13.51
C ILE A 546 17.34 -3.37 -12.61
N SER A 547 18.46 -4.06 -12.80
CA SER A 547 19.69 -3.79 -12.03
C SER A 547 20.27 -2.43 -12.43
N MET A 548 20.84 -1.70 -11.48
CA MET A 548 21.54 -0.45 -11.78
C MET A 548 22.90 -0.72 -12.46
N PHE A 549 23.58 -1.80 -12.08
CA PHE A 549 24.99 -2.04 -12.45
C PHE A 549 25.20 -3.29 -13.33
N SER A 550 24.13 -3.85 -13.89
CA SER A 550 24.18 -4.87 -14.94
C SER A 550 23.48 -4.33 -16.20
N PRO A 551 24.23 -3.89 -17.22
CA PRO A 551 23.65 -3.17 -18.36
C PRO A 551 22.66 -4.00 -19.18
N ILE A 552 21.60 -3.33 -19.63
CA ILE A 552 20.80 -3.72 -20.79
C ILE A 552 21.17 -2.76 -21.93
N TYR A 553 22.01 -3.23 -22.86
CA TYR A 553 22.42 -2.44 -24.04
C TYR A 553 21.34 -2.45 -25.12
N ALA A 554 20.58 -3.54 -25.20
CA ALA A 554 19.57 -3.79 -26.22
C ALA A 554 18.65 -2.60 -26.52
N GLY A 555 18.46 -2.32 -27.81
CA GLY A 555 17.40 -1.46 -28.34
C GLY A 555 16.12 -2.23 -28.69
N LEU A 556 15.90 -3.39 -28.05
CA LEU A 556 14.83 -4.34 -28.34
C LEU A 556 13.45 -3.71 -28.12
N SER A 557 12.71 -3.48 -29.21
CA SER A 557 11.33 -3.01 -29.18
C SER A 557 10.34 -4.10 -29.62
N ASN A 558 9.04 -3.85 -29.45
CA ASN A 558 7.98 -4.64 -30.09
C ASN A 558 7.13 -3.76 -31.03
N PRO A 559 7.32 -3.85 -32.36
CA PRO A 559 6.51 -3.10 -33.32
C PRO A 559 5.06 -3.62 -33.41
N ASN A 560 4.78 -4.83 -32.91
CA ASN A 560 3.49 -5.49 -33.04
C ASN A 560 2.56 -5.24 -31.85
N GLY A 561 3.01 -4.59 -30.77
CA GLY A 561 2.21 -4.39 -29.57
C GLY A 561 3.04 -3.92 -28.38
N ALA A 562 2.70 -4.41 -27.19
CA ALA A 562 3.45 -4.10 -25.98
C ALA A 562 4.68 -5.01 -25.84
N PRO A 563 5.84 -4.50 -25.37
CA PRO A 563 7.04 -5.30 -25.19
C PRO A 563 6.95 -6.20 -23.95
N GLY A 564 7.96 -7.05 -23.76
CA GLY A 564 8.07 -7.87 -22.56
C GLY A 564 8.47 -7.08 -21.31
N ASP A 565 8.20 -7.66 -20.15
CA ASP A 565 8.34 -7.06 -18.82
C ASP A 565 9.70 -6.42 -18.49
N VAL A 566 10.82 -6.98 -18.97
CA VAL A 566 12.17 -6.49 -18.68
C VAL A 566 12.46 -5.26 -19.52
N MET A 567 12.24 -5.36 -20.84
CA MET A 567 12.44 -4.23 -21.75
C MET A 567 11.45 -3.10 -21.47
N PHE A 568 10.19 -3.42 -21.13
CA PHE A 568 9.19 -2.43 -20.79
C PHE A 568 9.64 -1.54 -19.62
N ARG A 569 10.06 -2.13 -18.49
CA ARG A 569 10.52 -1.35 -17.32
C ARG A 569 11.77 -0.53 -17.66
N LYS A 570 12.71 -1.13 -18.40
CA LYS A 570 13.94 -0.45 -18.81
C LYS A 570 13.63 0.80 -19.63
N THR A 571 12.82 0.65 -20.68
CA THR A 571 12.44 1.73 -21.58
C THR A 571 11.57 2.77 -20.89
N ALA A 572 10.65 2.37 -20.01
CA ALA A 572 9.84 3.30 -19.23
C ALA A 572 10.72 4.26 -18.39
N TYR A 573 11.75 3.74 -17.72
CA TYR A 573 12.68 4.57 -16.97
C TYR A 573 13.58 5.44 -17.84
N GLU A 574 13.99 4.96 -19.02
CA GLU A 574 14.71 5.79 -20.00
C GLU A 574 13.86 6.96 -20.47
N LEU A 575 12.59 6.71 -20.79
CA LEU A 575 11.67 7.79 -21.19
C LEU A 575 11.36 8.75 -20.05
N TYR A 576 11.28 8.27 -18.81
CA TYR A 576 11.12 9.16 -17.66
C TYR A 576 12.35 10.06 -17.50
N ALA A 577 13.55 9.51 -17.62
CA ALA A 577 14.79 10.30 -17.55
C ALA A 577 14.90 11.34 -18.68
N GLU A 578 14.51 10.99 -19.90
CA GLU A 578 14.73 11.85 -21.08
C GLU A 578 13.60 12.84 -21.34
N LYS A 579 12.34 12.49 -21.01
CA LYS A 579 11.17 13.31 -21.35
C LYS A 579 10.31 13.68 -20.14
N GLY A 580 10.57 13.12 -18.96
CA GLY A 580 9.77 13.39 -17.77
C GLY A 580 8.48 12.56 -17.71
N TYR A 581 7.64 12.85 -16.72
CA TYR A 581 6.46 12.04 -16.42
C TYR A 581 5.43 12.13 -17.54
N HIS A 582 4.89 13.32 -17.79
CA HIS A 582 3.78 13.46 -18.74
C HIS A 582 4.16 13.33 -20.22
N LYS A 583 5.42 13.64 -20.59
CA LYS A 583 5.84 13.62 -22.01
C LYS A 583 6.54 12.33 -22.43
N GLY A 584 7.00 11.52 -21.48
CA GLY A 584 7.77 10.29 -21.75
C GLY A 584 7.17 9.06 -21.10
N PHE A 585 7.17 9.06 -19.77
CA PHE A 585 6.75 7.90 -18.98
C PHE A 585 5.27 7.58 -19.20
N LEU A 586 4.37 8.53 -18.94
CA LEU A 586 2.92 8.37 -18.98
C LEU A 586 2.42 7.86 -20.36
N PRO A 587 2.85 8.44 -21.51
CA PRO A 587 2.40 7.96 -22.81
C PRO A 587 2.88 6.53 -23.16
N TYR A 588 3.98 6.07 -22.55
CA TYR A 588 4.53 4.73 -22.80
C TYR A 588 3.89 3.65 -21.92
N VAL A 589 3.54 4.01 -20.69
CA VAL A 589 2.99 3.06 -19.71
C VAL A 589 1.47 2.92 -19.75
N SER A 590 0.78 3.81 -20.44
CA SER A 590 -0.69 3.86 -20.48
C SER A 590 -1.24 3.75 -21.90
N ASN A 591 -2.57 3.71 -22.03
CA ASN A 591 -3.24 3.80 -23.33
C ASN A 591 -3.47 5.24 -23.81
N GLN A 592 -2.64 6.22 -23.41
CA GLN A 592 -2.79 7.62 -23.83
C GLN A 592 -2.93 7.80 -25.35
N TYR A 593 -2.23 6.97 -26.14
CA TYR A 593 -2.32 6.97 -27.62
C TYR A 593 -3.30 5.94 -28.19
N ALA A 594 -4.28 5.45 -27.42
CA ALA A 594 -5.27 4.49 -27.92
C ALA A 594 -6.12 5.04 -29.07
N ALA A 595 -6.52 6.31 -29.01
CA ALA A 595 -7.27 6.95 -30.09
C ALA A 595 -6.44 7.03 -31.38
N ASP A 596 -5.17 7.39 -31.27
CA ASP A 596 -4.22 7.41 -32.39
C ASP A 596 -4.04 6.01 -33.00
N ALA A 597 -3.83 5.00 -32.15
CA ALA A 597 -3.69 3.61 -32.59
C ALA A 597 -4.92 3.14 -33.37
N LEU A 598 -6.12 3.45 -32.89
CA LEU A 598 -7.36 3.10 -33.59
C LEU A 598 -7.51 3.85 -34.92
N ALA A 599 -7.13 5.13 -34.97
CA ALA A 599 -7.15 5.92 -36.20
C ALA A 599 -6.18 5.38 -37.26
N GLU A 600 -5.04 4.83 -36.85
CA GLU A 600 -4.09 4.12 -37.71
C GLU A 600 -4.50 2.65 -38.02
N GLY A 601 -5.67 2.21 -37.54
CA GLY A 601 -6.15 0.83 -37.73
C GLY A 601 -5.46 -0.22 -36.85
N SER A 602 -4.62 0.21 -35.90
CA SER A 602 -3.93 -0.66 -34.95
C SER A 602 -4.85 -1.08 -33.79
N LYS A 603 -5.38 -2.29 -33.91
CA LYS A 603 -6.24 -2.93 -32.90
C LYS A 603 -5.92 -4.41 -32.68
N THR A 604 -6.30 -4.94 -31.53
CA THR A 604 -6.23 -6.37 -31.17
C THR A 604 -7.50 -6.82 -30.47
N TYR A 605 -7.79 -8.11 -30.44
CA TYR A 605 -8.85 -8.66 -29.62
C TYR A 605 -8.36 -8.88 -28.19
N SER A 606 -8.92 -8.15 -27.23
CA SER A 606 -8.63 -8.36 -25.82
C SER A 606 -9.51 -9.46 -25.25
N ASN A 607 -8.90 -10.56 -24.82
CA ASN A 607 -9.60 -11.62 -24.10
C ASN A 607 -10.14 -11.13 -22.74
N TRP A 608 -9.49 -10.14 -22.13
CA TRP A 608 -9.91 -9.55 -20.87
C TRP A 608 -11.21 -8.76 -21.03
N TYR A 609 -11.27 -7.87 -22.02
CA TYR A 609 -12.45 -7.04 -22.28
C TYR A 609 -13.48 -7.69 -23.22
N LYS A 610 -13.15 -8.85 -23.81
CA LYS A 610 -13.95 -9.60 -24.79
C LYS A 610 -14.38 -8.76 -26.00
N LYS A 611 -13.55 -7.79 -26.41
CA LYS A 611 -13.82 -6.88 -27.53
C LYS A 611 -12.53 -6.47 -28.22
N ASP A 612 -12.68 -5.89 -29.41
CA ASP A 612 -11.57 -5.17 -30.05
C ASP A 612 -11.19 -3.96 -29.20
N VAL A 613 -9.89 -3.78 -28.99
CA VAL A 613 -9.32 -2.62 -28.30
C VAL A 613 -8.17 -2.04 -29.10
N ALA A 614 -7.80 -0.80 -28.78
CA ALA A 614 -6.64 -0.14 -29.35
C ALA A 614 -5.35 -0.93 -29.06
N LEU A 615 -4.44 -0.99 -30.02
CA LEU A 615 -3.13 -1.63 -29.86
C LEU A 615 -2.03 -0.58 -29.98
N VAL A 616 -1.62 -0.03 -28.85
CA VAL A 616 -0.52 0.95 -28.77
C VAL A 616 0.82 0.23 -28.88
N THR A 617 1.49 0.36 -30.03
CA THR A 617 2.77 -0.28 -30.34
C THR A 617 3.95 0.59 -29.89
N ASP A 618 5.13 -0.01 -29.71
CA ASP A 618 6.34 0.76 -29.34
C ASP A 618 6.74 1.77 -30.43
N ASP A 619 6.44 1.47 -31.70
CA ASP A 619 6.70 2.36 -32.83
C ASP A 619 5.82 3.61 -32.76
N LEU A 620 4.53 3.44 -32.45
CA LEU A 620 3.61 4.56 -32.26
C LEU A 620 4.06 5.45 -31.10
N VAL A 621 4.45 4.85 -29.97
CA VAL A 621 4.92 5.63 -28.83
C VAL A 621 6.20 6.38 -29.17
N LEU A 622 7.20 5.74 -29.81
CA LEU A 622 8.44 6.39 -30.22
C LEU A 622 8.16 7.59 -31.13
N LYS A 623 7.33 7.38 -32.15
CA LYS A 623 6.90 8.41 -33.10
C LYS A 623 6.29 9.62 -32.40
N LYS A 624 5.40 9.39 -31.43
CA LYS A 624 4.66 10.44 -30.73
C LYS A 624 5.48 11.14 -29.64
N VAL A 625 6.30 10.41 -28.88
CA VAL A 625 7.11 10.97 -27.78
C VAL A 625 8.29 11.79 -28.29
N PHE A 626 8.83 11.43 -29.46
CA PHE A 626 9.99 12.11 -30.06
C PHE A 626 9.68 12.85 -31.35
N ASP A 627 8.40 13.01 -31.72
CA ASP A 627 7.98 13.72 -32.93
C ASP A 627 8.71 13.24 -34.20
N ASN A 628 8.85 11.92 -34.36
CA ASN A 628 9.63 11.25 -35.43
C ASN A 628 11.13 11.56 -35.47
N HIS A 629 11.72 12.09 -34.40
CA HIS A 629 13.16 12.37 -34.37
C HIS A 629 14.03 11.11 -34.50
N TYR A 630 13.60 10.00 -33.89
CA TYR A 630 14.28 8.71 -34.02
C TYR A 630 13.50 7.75 -34.93
N PRO A 631 14.17 7.07 -35.87
CA PRO A 631 13.51 6.10 -36.76
C PRO A 631 13.19 4.77 -36.07
N ASN A 632 13.88 4.43 -34.98
CA ASN A 632 13.65 3.23 -34.19
C ASN A 632 14.33 3.37 -32.80
N TRP A 633 14.05 2.42 -31.91
CA TRP A 633 14.58 2.41 -30.54
C TRP A 633 16.11 2.16 -30.46
N VAL A 634 16.69 1.52 -31.47
CA VAL A 634 18.15 1.32 -31.57
C VAL A 634 18.86 2.66 -31.74
N GLU A 635 18.37 3.53 -32.64
CA GLU A 635 18.96 4.85 -32.86
C GLU A 635 18.76 5.78 -31.66
N PHE A 636 17.61 5.73 -31.00
CA PHE A 636 17.42 6.40 -29.70
C PHE A 636 18.50 5.95 -28.69
N LYS A 637 18.67 4.63 -28.53
CA LYS A 637 19.61 4.06 -27.56
C LYS A 637 21.06 4.44 -27.86
N LYS A 638 21.48 4.40 -29.14
CA LYS A 638 22.81 4.86 -29.58
C LYS A 638 23.02 6.33 -29.25
N ASP A 639 22.07 7.19 -29.57
CA ASP A 639 22.16 8.61 -29.26
C ASP A 639 22.30 8.85 -27.76
N MET A 640 21.53 8.12 -26.94
CA MET A 640 21.65 8.25 -25.48
C MET A 640 23.06 7.92 -24.97
N PHE A 641 23.69 6.85 -25.46
CA PHE A 641 25.08 6.55 -25.10
C PHE A 641 26.05 7.61 -25.64
N ASN A 642 25.91 8.02 -26.89
CA ASN A 642 26.80 9.00 -27.55
C ASN A 642 26.78 10.35 -26.84
N GLN A 643 25.62 10.83 -26.40
CA GLN A 643 25.49 12.06 -25.62
C GLN A 643 26.32 12.02 -24.32
N ARG A 644 26.43 10.87 -23.65
CA ARG A 644 27.21 10.73 -22.41
C ARG A 644 28.69 10.51 -22.70
N ILE A 645 29.01 9.70 -23.70
CA ILE A 645 30.39 9.46 -24.16
C ILE A 645 31.06 10.77 -24.57
N SER A 646 30.36 11.62 -25.35
CA SER A 646 30.88 12.92 -25.78
C SER A 646 31.20 13.89 -24.64
N LYS A 647 30.60 13.70 -23.45
CA LYS A 647 30.81 14.53 -22.25
C LYS A 647 31.84 13.94 -21.26
N GLN A 648 32.35 12.73 -21.48
CA GLN A 648 33.22 12.04 -20.52
C GLN A 648 34.48 12.83 -20.12
N ALA A 649 35.05 13.62 -21.03
CA ALA A 649 36.21 14.47 -20.73
C ALA A 649 35.91 15.53 -19.65
N ASN A 650 34.64 15.86 -19.44
CA ASN A 650 34.18 16.89 -18.50
C ASN A 650 33.69 16.31 -17.17
N LEU A 651 33.87 15.00 -16.88
CA LEU A 651 33.46 14.44 -15.59
C LEU A 651 34.12 15.17 -14.40
N LYS A 652 33.33 15.48 -13.37
CA LYS A 652 33.81 16.02 -12.09
C LYS A 652 34.67 14.97 -11.38
N PRO A 653 35.74 15.38 -10.69
CA PRO A 653 36.54 14.45 -9.90
C PRO A 653 35.71 13.90 -8.72
N ILE A 654 35.91 12.64 -8.39
CA ILE A 654 35.28 11.97 -7.24
C ILE A 654 36.31 11.18 -6.44
N THR A 655 36.05 10.98 -5.16
CA THR A 655 36.85 10.08 -4.30
C THR A 655 35.98 8.93 -3.82
N ILE A 656 36.47 7.71 -4.02
CA ILE A 656 35.82 6.47 -3.58
C ILE A 656 36.70 5.72 -2.58
N GLN A 657 36.08 4.84 -1.78
CA GLN A 657 36.81 3.83 -1.01
C GLN A 657 36.85 2.53 -1.80
N TYR A 658 38.03 2.16 -2.29
CA TYR A 658 38.20 1.03 -3.19
C TYR A 658 39.63 0.51 -3.19
N GLU A 659 39.76 -0.81 -3.08
CA GLU A 659 41.00 -1.53 -3.33
C GLU A 659 40.65 -2.91 -3.85
N LEU A 660 41.19 -3.25 -5.02
CA LEU A 660 41.01 -4.55 -5.64
C LEU A 660 41.49 -5.66 -4.67
N ASP A 661 40.80 -6.80 -4.66
CA ASP A 661 40.96 -7.90 -3.69
C ASP A 661 40.57 -7.62 -2.23
N LYS A 662 40.18 -6.39 -1.86
CA LYS A 662 39.71 -6.02 -0.50
C LYS A 662 38.34 -5.33 -0.54
N PRO A 663 37.22 -6.08 -0.52
CA PRO A 663 35.87 -5.54 -0.78
C PRO A 663 35.41 -4.47 0.22
N ASN A 664 35.95 -4.50 1.45
CA ASN A 664 35.66 -3.54 2.51
C ASN A 664 36.84 -2.57 2.75
N SER A 665 37.71 -2.35 1.76
CA SER A 665 38.83 -1.43 1.92
C SER A 665 38.34 -0.01 2.16
N THR A 666 39.00 0.68 3.10
CA THR A 666 38.81 2.10 3.39
C THR A 666 39.78 2.99 2.63
N LYS A 667 40.66 2.40 1.80
CA LYS A 667 41.64 3.12 1.00
C LYS A 667 40.93 4.07 0.03
N GLU A 668 41.28 5.36 0.11
CA GLU A 668 40.72 6.37 -0.78
C GLU A 668 41.44 6.37 -2.13
N VAL A 669 40.65 6.42 -3.19
CA VAL A 669 41.10 6.56 -4.58
C VAL A 669 40.36 7.73 -5.19
N THR A 670 41.10 8.77 -5.59
CA THR A 670 40.55 9.91 -6.33
C THR A 670 40.61 9.61 -7.83
N ILE A 671 39.48 9.73 -8.50
CA ILE A 671 39.31 9.61 -9.94
C ILE A 671 39.13 11.02 -10.47
N SER A 672 40.15 11.54 -11.17
CA SER A 672 40.21 12.91 -11.67
C SER A 672 39.95 13.04 -13.17
N SER A 673 39.89 11.91 -13.89
CA SER A 673 39.65 11.87 -15.34
C SER A 673 38.91 10.61 -15.79
N ALA A 674 38.31 10.67 -16.99
CA ALA A 674 37.69 9.51 -17.63
C ALA A 674 38.71 8.38 -17.91
N GLN A 675 39.97 8.72 -18.18
CA GLN A 675 41.05 7.76 -18.41
C GLN A 675 41.36 6.96 -17.14
N GLU A 676 41.44 7.62 -15.99
CA GLU A 676 41.63 6.95 -14.69
C GLU A 676 40.43 6.06 -14.34
N MET A 677 39.20 6.55 -14.60
CA MET A 677 37.99 5.75 -14.41
C MET A 677 38.00 4.49 -15.29
N GLN A 678 38.34 4.64 -16.57
CA GLN A 678 38.46 3.51 -17.49
C GLN A 678 39.52 2.52 -17.02
N ALA A 679 40.68 2.99 -16.54
CA ALA A 679 41.74 2.11 -16.05
C ALA A 679 41.29 1.27 -14.84
N LEU A 680 40.49 1.84 -13.93
CA LEU A 680 39.89 1.09 -12.82
C LEU A 680 38.88 0.06 -13.32
N ILE A 681 38.06 0.40 -14.30
CA ILE A 681 37.09 -0.53 -14.91
C ILE A 681 37.82 -1.66 -15.65
N ASP A 682 38.87 -1.35 -16.40
CA ASP A 682 39.69 -2.35 -17.10
C ASP A 682 40.33 -3.33 -16.11
N ALA A 683 40.86 -2.83 -14.99
CA ALA A 683 41.42 -3.65 -13.93
C ALA A 683 40.36 -4.54 -13.26
N ALA A 684 39.17 -4.00 -12.97
CA ALA A 684 38.06 -4.75 -12.40
C ALA A 684 37.54 -5.84 -13.36
N VAL A 685 37.42 -5.54 -14.66
CA VAL A 685 37.05 -6.51 -15.70
C VAL A 685 38.12 -7.60 -15.81
N ALA A 686 39.39 -7.23 -15.91
CA ALA A 686 40.49 -8.19 -15.98
C ALA A 686 40.54 -9.11 -14.75
N HIS A 687 40.20 -8.58 -13.57
CA HIS A 687 40.08 -9.39 -12.36
C HIS A 687 38.88 -10.34 -12.44
N ASP A 688 37.68 -9.84 -12.76
CA ASP A 688 36.47 -10.66 -12.87
C ASP A 688 36.62 -11.76 -13.93
N VAL A 689 37.33 -11.50 -15.02
CA VAL A 689 37.63 -12.49 -16.07
C VAL A 689 38.44 -13.68 -15.53
N LYS A 690 39.34 -13.47 -14.55
CA LYS A 690 40.08 -14.58 -13.89
C LYS A 690 39.15 -15.56 -13.16
N ASN A 691 37.98 -15.09 -12.72
CA ASN A 691 36.97 -15.91 -12.04
C ASN A 691 35.56 -15.64 -12.61
N LEU A 692 35.47 -15.75 -13.93
CA LEU A 692 34.34 -15.28 -14.73
C LEU A 692 33.00 -15.89 -14.32
N LYS A 693 32.99 -17.20 -14.01
CA LYS A 693 31.80 -17.90 -13.55
C LYS A 693 31.27 -17.28 -12.25
N ARG A 694 32.15 -17.07 -11.26
CA ARG A 694 31.76 -16.48 -9.97
C ARG A 694 31.28 -15.04 -10.14
N ALA A 695 32.00 -14.23 -10.91
CA ALA A 695 31.63 -12.84 -11.18
C ALA A 695 30.28 -12.70 -11.91
N THR A 696 29.90 -13.67 -12.75
CA THR A 696 28.66 -13.63 -13.53
C THR A 696 27.48 -14.40 -12.94
N GLU A 697 27.70 -15.33 -12.02
CA GLU A 697 26.63 -16.10 -11.34
C GLU A 697 26.35 -15.60 -9.92
N ASN A 698 27.23 -14.79 -9.33
CA ASN A 698 27.09 -14.22 -8.00
C ASN A 698 27.45 -12.73 -7.99
N VAL A 699 26.46 -11.86 -8.26
CA VAL A 699 26.64 -10.41 -8.43
C VAL A 699 27.50 -9.73 -7.36
N PRO A 700 27.29 -9.97 -6.04
CA PRO A 700 28.10 -9.34 -4.98
C PRO A 700 29.60 -9.68 -5.02
N SER A 701 30.00 -10.69 -5.80
CA SER A 701 31.41 -11.06 -5.95
C SER A 701 32.12 -10.42 -7.15
N SER A 702 31.39 -9.69 -8.01
CA SER A 702 31.95 -8.98 -9.15
C SER A 702 32.60 -7.66 -8.70
N TRP A 703 33.87 -7.49 -9.05
CA TRP A 703 34.61 -6.25 -8.83
C TRP A 703 34.12 -5.12 -9.72
N VAL A 704 33.63 -5.43 -10.93
CA VAL A 704 32.99 -4.44 -11.79
C VAL A 704 31.72 -3.91 -11.14
N HIS A 705 30.88 -4.79 -10.60
CA HIS A 705 29.66 -4.40 -9.90
C HIS A 705 29.96 -3.51 -8.68
N LEU A 706 30.87 -3.95 -7.80
CA LEU A 706 31.29 -3.17 -6.63
C LEU A 706 31.86 -1.80 -7.02
N LEU A 707 32.74 -1.74 -8.01
CA LEU A 707 33.34 -0.48 -8.48
C LEU A 707 32.26 0.49 -9.01
N LYS A 708 31.34 0.00 -9.85
CA LYS A 708 30.23 0.81 -10.37
C LYS A 708 29.36 1.34 -9.25
N GLN A 709 29.03 0.52 -8.26
CA GLN A 709 28.27 0.93 -7.07
C GLN A 709 28.97 2.06 -6.31
N LYS A 710 30.29 1.94 -6.07
CA LYS A 710 31.09 2.95 -5.36
C LYS A 710 31.17 4.27 -6.15
N ILE A 711 31.40 4.20 -7.46
CA ILE A 711 31.43 5.38 -8.34
C ILE A 711 30.06 6.07 -8.36
N TYR A 712 28.99 5.30 -8.53
CA TYR A 712 27.63 5.84 -8.54
C TYR A 712 27.28 6.54 -7.24
N ASN A 713 27.50 5.90 -6.08
CA ASN A 713 27.27 6.52 -4.78
C ASN A 713 28.09 7.80 -4.60
N ALA A 714 29.35 7.83 -5.04
CA ALA A 714 30.18 9.01 -4.92
C ALA A 714 29.63 10.20 -5.73
N TYR A 715 29.19 9.98 -6.98
CA TYR A 715 28.52 11.02 -7.75
C TYR A 715 27.19 11.45 -7.12
N LEU A 716 26.37 10.50 -6.69
CA LEU A 716 25.09 10.78 -6.03
C LEU A 716 25.29 11.71 -4.81
N ARG A 717 26.31 11.46 -3.99
CA ARG A 717 26.65 12.30 -2.83
C ARG A 717 27.26 13.63 -3.23
N SER A 718 28.26 13.63 -4.13
CA SER A 718 29.00 14.84 -4.49
C SER A 718 28.18 15.85 -5.30
N THR A 719 27.06 15.43 -5.88
CA THR A 719 26.16 16.27 -6.67
C THR A 719 24.85 16.62 -5.97
N ASP A 720 24.78 16.38 -4.65
CA ASP A 720 23.59 16.59 -3.83
C ASP A 720 22.34 15.93 -4.43
N ASP A 721 22.42 14.61 -4.64
CA ASP A 721 21.41 13.78 -5.30
C ASP A 721 21.13 14.21 -6.74
N PHE A 722 22.18 14.47 -7.53
CA PHE A 722 22.06 14.94 -8.91
C PHE A 722 21.26 16.24 -9.05
N ARG A 723 21.29 17.13 -8.05
CA ARG A 723 20.89 18.53 -8.25
C ARG A 723 21.93 19.29 -9.06
N GLU A 724 23.18 18.88 -8.92
CA GLU A 724 24.25 19.32 -9.81
C GLU A 724 24.55 18.26 -10.88
N SER A 725 25.05 18.72 -12.03
CA SER A 725 25.57 17.81 -13.04
C SER A 725 26.82 17.08 -12.53
N ILE A 726 27.02 15.84 -13.01
CA ILE A 726 28.27 15.10 -12.85
C ILE A 726 29.39 15.62 -13.77
N TYR A 727 29.07 16.52 -14.69
CA TYR A 727 30.00 17.20 -15.59
C TYR A 727 30.38 18.59 -15.04
N LYS A 728 31.57 19.08 -15.39
CA LYS A 728 32.16 20.36 -14.98
C LYS A 728 31.49 21.55 -15.63
#